data_AF-A0A5C6DII5-F1
#
_entry.id   AF-A0A5C6DII5-F1
#
_cell.length_a   1.000
_cell.length_b   1.000
_cell.length_c   1.000
_cell.angle_alpha   90.00
_cell.angle_beta   90.00
_cell.angle_gamma   90.00
#
_symmetry.space_group_name_H-M   'P 1'
#
loop_
_entity.id
_entity.type
_entity.pdbx_description
1 polymer ?
#
loop_
_entity_poly.entity_id
_entity_poly.type
_entity_poly.pdbx_seq_one_letter_code
_entity_poly.pdbx_strand_id
1 'polypeptide(L)'
;MKTYFATVTMFFITLYGSFALAGDYVYGTISGWGHLSDPDGDCTFTIGKNRLQMNLGEASHRLDVEKGQMNSPRVCQSMEGPFALEVTVDGDLYLPDVKTMSGKSFVSGGISVLKDEKNYVRLERASFCRRGSASHYVVFEMRHGGQDVRMAKFVDYPIDNEKPVQLRVEMNDGVIRGLVRDVDGSWNEMGTATLPNANAVSVGIHALNTSGTAVNVTFHDLKQQMEYVPVEAESSVGIELKSPESIASVAKGPDPEFIKLVNRIRELQQRSNTIDSMTSDERRKLMDDTRGLLTDADDPLKVRLVLAFVSSLSRQFEQLGEYDNAIVVFDLATETLQSVEDETVKRMTASLLNYRDRLQSKFDMIGKPIELDGETLSGAEFSWQEYTGKVVLVDFWATWCGPCIAEAPNVRRCYEAYRNRGFDVLGISLDTDHAKLESYLARNRVPWANLFQKDAGWKHPMAVKYGIHAIPTAILVGADGKVVSVNARGTKLQEQLERLLGPAEIDENWQSVIDSLDQRVQDDPENATLWEELANTQARAEQWNRSGHSYRKVYALRNNHAEKFLPLAAVLLLADEQDAYETLCKEFESGLDDSASARTLYLYARALGLDFNSTETTALGPAKRCVEMDPQKWHLHTLAAAHLQAGRWDDAVSWAKRSIEKGDWHAHVCNWLVLAIAYHEKGDKAQAKVWMDKSVAWFGDNERRLNLARNDGLPMVPHDWLSAKILYREANARLGSENE
;
A
#
# COMPACT_ATOMS: atom_id res chain seq x y z
N MET A 1 -57.66 -53.05 20.92
CA MET A 1 -56.50 -52.93 19.98
C MET A 1 -56.51 -51.57 19.26
N LYS A 2 -56.57 -50.49 20.05
CA LYS A 2 -56.47 -49.07 19.63
C LYS A 2 -55.89 -48.33 20.84
N THR A 3 -54.67 -48.68 21.25
CA THR A 3 -54.03 -48.11 22.46
C THR A 3 -52.52 -48.36 22.51
N TYR A 4 -51.83 -48.43 21.37
CA TYR A 4 -50.37 -48.59 21.35
C TYR A 4 -49.76 -48.00 20.07
N PHE A 5 -50.07 -46.74 19.74
CA PHE A 5 -49.32 -45.99 18.72
C PHE A 5 -49.44 -44.45 18.83
N ALA A 6 -50.00 -43.93 19.93
CA ALA A 6 -50.29 -42.50 20.10
C ALA A 6 -49.62 -41.88 21.35
N THR A 7 -48.52 -42.46 21.84
CA THR A 7 -47.82 -41.95 23.03
C THR A 7 -46.29 -42.01 22.88
N VAL A 8 -45.74 -41.56 21.75
CA VAL A 8 -44.38 -40.97 21.69
C VAL A 8 -44.38 -39.86 20.62
N THR A 9 -45.33 -38.93 20.74
CA THR A 9 -45.32 -37.65 20.01
C THR A 9 -45.01 -36.54 21.02
N MET A 10 -43.88 -36.63 21.73
CA MET A 10 -43.31 -35.50 22.50
C MET A 10 -41.91 -35.76 23.10
N PHE A 11 -41.07 -36.62 22.51
CA PHE A 11 -39.68 -36.81 22.99
C PHE A 11 -38.79 -37.41 21.89
N PHE A 12 -38.53 -36.66 20.82
CA PHE A 12 -37.36 -36.84 19.94
C PHE A 12 -36.91 -35.48 19.39
N ILE A 13 -36.92 -34.48 20.27
CA ILE A 13 -35.89 -33.44 20.32
C ILE A 13 -34.75 -34.09 21.12
N THR A 14 -33.49 -33.85 20.76
CA THR A 14 -32.25 -34.48 21.28
C THR A 14 -31.99 -35.94 20.87
N LEU A 15 -31.37 -36.15 19.69
CA LEU A 15 -30.07 -36.84 19.54
C LEU A 15 -29.63 -36.88 18.05
N TYR A 16 -29.12 -35.75 17.54
CA TYR A 16 -28.05 -35.68 16.54
C TYR A 16 -27.35 -34.33 16.76
N GLY A 17 -26.67 -34.21 17.90
CA GLY A 17 -25.46 -33.37 18.01
C GLY A 17 -24.27 -34.29 17.69
N SER A 18 -23.19 -33.84 17.06
CA SER A 18 -22.59 -32.53 17.21
C SER A 18 -21.68 -32.22 16.02
N PHE A 19 -21.96 -31.13 15.32
CA PHE A 19 -20.97 -30.17 14.83
C PHE A 19 -21.58 -28.78 15.00
N ALA A 20 -21.91 -28.46 16.26
CA ALA A 20 -22.06 -27.08 16.69
C ALA A 20 -20.74 -26.73 17.37
N LEU A 21 -19.94 -25.89 16.71
CA LEU A 21 -18.91 -25.13 17.40
C LEU A 21 -19.61 -24.25 18.45
N ALA A 22 -18.92 -23.99 19.55
CA ALA A 22 -19.44 -23.18 20.63
C ALA A 22 -19.84 -21.78 20.13
N GLY A 23 -21.11 -21.39 20.29
CA GLY A 23 -21.51 -19.97 20.35
C GLY A 23 -22.44 -19.41 19.27
N ASP A 24 -22.81 -20.13 18.20
CA ASP A 24 -23.57 -19.51 17.10
C ASP A 24 -24.97 -19.01 17.51
N TYR A 25 -25.21 -17.70 17.37
CA TYR A 25 -26.54 -17.10 17.45
C TYR A 25 -27.24 -17.24 16.08
N VAL A 26 -28.47 -17.78 16.06
CA VAL A 26 -29.26 -17.99 14.83
C VAL A 26 -30.30 -16.88 14.67
N TYR A 27 -30.16 -16.03 13.65
CA TYR A 27 -30.93 -14.79 13.49
C TYR A 27 -32.11 -14.88 12.50
N GLY A 28 -32.15 -15.89 11.62
CA GLY A 28 -33.23 -16.05 10.63
C GLY A 28 -32.88 -16.95 9.45
N THR A 29 -33.78 -17.03 8.47
CA THR A 29 -33.56 -17.75 7.20
C THR A 29 -33.71 -16.81 6.00
N ILE A 30 -32.89 -17.05 4.96
CA ILE A 30 -33.12 -16.48 3.64
C ILE A 30 -33.81 -17.53 2.79
N SER A 31 -34.98 -17.18 2.26
CA SER A 31 -35.76 -18.08 1.43
C SER A 31 -34.91 -18.64 0.28
N GLY A 32 -34.75 -19.96 0.26
CA GLY A 32 -33.94 -20.69 -0.72
C GLY A 32 -32.45 -20.79 -0.40
N TRP A 33 -31.86 -19.98 0.48
CA TRP A 33 -30.40 -19.95 0.73
C TRP A 33 -29.94 -20.52 2.07
N GLY A 34 -30.83 -20.58 3.07
CA GLY A 34 -30.56 -21.30 4.31
C GLY A 34 -30.57 -20.44 5.57
N HIS A 35 -29.85 -20.91 6.58
CA HIS A 35 -29.84 -20.37 7.93
C HIS A 35 -28.70 -19.38 8.11
N LEU A 36 -29.03 -18.23 8.70
CA LEU A 36 -28.07 -17.22 9.10
C LEU A 36 -27.41 -17.61 10.43
N SER A 37 -26.08 -17.69 10.43
CA SER A 37 -25.20 -17.92 11.58
C SER A 37 -24.27 -16.72 11.75
N ASP A 38 -24.16 -16.26 12.98
CA ASP A 38 -23.16 -15.31 13.44
C ASP A 38 -22.51 -15.91 14.70
N PRO A 39 -21.32 -16.51 14.54
CA PRO A 39 -20.62 -17.20 15.63
C PRO A 39 -20.24 -16.31 16.82
N ASP A 40 -20.00 -15.02 16.59
CA ASP A 40 -19.58 -14.08 17.64
C ASP A 40 -20.77 -13.30 18.23
N GLY A 41 -21.88 -13.20 17.51
CA GLY A 41 -23.11 -12.54 17.95
C GLY A 41 -23.02 -11.01 17.96
N ASP A 42 -22.03 -10.44 17.28
CA ASP A 42 -21.71 -9.01 17.23
C ASP A 42 -22.03 -8.36 15.88
N CYS A 43 -22.56 -9.12 14.92
CA CYS A 43 -22.95 -8.62 13.60
C CYS A 43 -24.43 -8.21 13.57
N THR A 44 -24.79 -7.31 12.65
CA THR A 44 -26.20 -6.94 12.42
C THR A 44 -26.62 -7.23 10.98
N PHE A 45 -27.90 -7.57 10.80
CA PHE A 45 -28.41 -8.11 9.54
C PHE A 45 -29.69 -7.39 9.11
N THR A 46 -29.75 -7.02 7.83
CA THR A 46 -30.99 -6.54 7.20
C THR A 46 -31.38 -7.51 6.08
N ILE A 47 -32.51 -8.20 6.28
CA ILE A 47 -33.02 -9.21 5.34
C ILE A 47 -34.16 -8.61 4.51
N GLY A 48 -34.00 -8.58 3.20
CA GLY A 48 -35.00 -8.15 2.22
C GLY A 48 -35.38 -9.25 1.23
N LYS A 49 -36.33 -8.96 0.34
CA LYS A 49 -36.72 -9.90 -0.72
C LYS A 49 -35.58 -10.05 -1.73
N ASN A 50 -34.90 -11.20 -1.72
CA ASN A 50 -33.72 -11.51 -2.53
C ASN A 50 -32.50 -10.60 -2.29
N ARG A 51 -32.39 -10.04 -1.08
CA ARG A 51 -31.31 -9.16 -0.66
C ARG A 51 -30.96 -9.42 0.81
N LEU A 52 -29.68 -9.44 1.13
CA LEU A 52 -29.17 -9.49 2.49
C LEU A 52 -28.09 -8.42 2.64
N GLN A 53 -28.14 -7.67 3.73
CA GLN A 53 -27.00 -6.86 4.15
C GLN A 53 -26.47 -7.40 5.48
N MET A 54 -25.17 -7.67 5.52
CA MET A 54 -24.41 -8.01 6.72
C MET A 54 -23.56 -6.80 7.10
N ASN A 55 -23.73 -6.30 8.32
CA ASN A 55 -22.87 -5.28 8.90
C ASN A 55 -21.96 -5.96 9.92
N LEU A 56 -20.67 -5.94 9.63
CA LEU A 56 -19.61 -6.52 10.45
C LEU A 56 -19.02 -5.40 11.29
N GLY A 57 -18.91 -5.62 12.60
CA GLY A 57 -18.28 -4.68 13.52
C GLY A 57 -16.78 -4.54 13.28
N GLU A 58 -16.08 -3.86 14.18
CA GLU A 58 -14.62 -3.68 14.10
C GLU A 58 -13.81 -4.96 14.41
N ALA A 59 -14.48 -5.97 15.00
CA ALA A 59 -13.87 -7.24 15.33
C ALA A 59 -13.44 -8.03 14.07
N SER A 60 -12.51 -8.97 14.28
CA SER A 60 -11.98 -9.79 13.19
C SER A 60 -12.90 -10.98 12.91
N HIS A 61 -13.53 -11.01 11.75
CA HIS A 61 -14.37 -12.11 11.26
C HIS A 61 -13.68 -12.85 10.12
N ARG A 62 -13.38 -14.14 10.31
CA ARG A 62 -12.57 -14.94 9.39
C ARG A 62 -13.15 -16.33 9.13
N LEU A 63 -12.70 -16.89 8.00
CA LEU A 63 -12.76 -18.32 7.70
C LEU A 63 -11.31 -18.78 7.48
N ASP A 64 -10.48 -18.69 8.52
CA ASP A 64 -9.05 -19.03 8.51
C ASP A 64 -8.82 -20.11 9.58
N VAL A 65 -9.12 -21.37 9.24
CA VAL A 65 -8.99 -22.52 10.14
C VAL A 65 -7.56 -22.70 10.66
N GLU A 66 -6.57 -22.36 9.83
CA GLU A 66 -5.15 -22.39 10.17
C GLU A 66 -4.75 -21.37 11.24
N LYS A 67 -5.59 -20.34 11.47
CA LYS A 67 -5.43 -19.35 12.55
C LYS A 67 -6.38 -19.59 13.71
N GLY A 68 -7.17 -20.66 13.66
CA GLY A 68 -8.21 -20.94 14.65
C GLY A 68 -9.38 -19.95 14.62
N GLN A 69 -9.62 -19.26 13.50
CA GLN A 69 -10.69 -18.26 13.38
C GLN A 69 -11.70 -18.67 12.30
N MET A 70 -12.83 -19.27 12.72
CA MET A 70 -13.94 -19.73 11.87
C MET A 70 -15.27 -19.01 12.20
N ASN A 71 -15.16 -17.74 12.56
CA ASN A 71 -16.20 -16.90 13.15
C ASN A 71 -16.90 -15.94 12.17
N SER A 72 -16.65 -16.07 10.86
CA SER A 72 -17.32 -15.24 9.84
C SER A 72 -18.85 -15.44 9.82
N PRO A 73 -19.65 -14.36 9.79
CA PRO A 73 -21.09 -14.44 9.63
C PRO A 73 -21.44 -14.98 8.24
N ARG A 74 -22.44 -15.86 8.19
CA ARG A 74 -22.74 -16.65 6.99
C ARG A 74 -24.19 -17.10 6.94
N VAL A 75 -24.73 -17.22 5.73
CA VAL A 75 -26.01 -17.88 5.46
C VAL A 75 -25.74 -19.15 4.69
N CYS A 76 -25.98 -20.30 5.30
CA CYS A 76 -25.67 -21.59 4.69
C CYS A 76 -26.85 -22.58 4.72
N GLN A 77 -26.86 -23.48 3.75
CA GLN A 77 -27.72 -24.67 3.71
C GLN A 77 -26.94 -25.89 3.23
N SER A 78 -27.47 -27.07 3.53
CA SER A 78 -26.95 -28.31 2.97
C SER A 78 -27.46 -28.50 1.54
N MET A 79 -26.58 -28.81 0.61
CA MET A 79 -26.92 -29.18 -0.77
C MET A 79 -26.25 -30.50 -1.15
N GLU A 80 -26.97 -31.30 -1.94
CA GLU A 80 -26.50 -32.59 -2.46
C GLU A 80 -26.62 -32.60 -3.99
N GLY A 81 -25.67 -33.24 -4.66
CA GLY A 81 -25.64 -33.36 -6.12
C GLY A 81 -25.19 -32.09 -6.85
N PRO A 82 -25.32 -32.06 -8.20
CA PRO A 82 -24.85 -30.93 -9.01
C PRO A 82 -25.72 -29.69 -8.85
N PHE A 83 -25.09 -28.53 -8.70
CA PHE A 83 -25.77 -27.24 -8.55
C PHE A 83 -24.98 -26.07 -9.14
N ALA A 84 -25.67 -24.97 -9.38
CA ALA A 84 -25.06 -23.67 -9.62
C ALA A 84 -25.66 -22.60 -8.71
N LEU A 85 -24.80 -21.74 -8.16
CA LEU A 85 -25.16 -20.60 -7.33
C LEU A 85 -24.68 -19.31 -8.01
N GLU A 86 -25.52 -18.28 -8.03
CA GLU A 86 -25.13 -16.93 -8.44
C GLU A 86 -25.47 -15.91 -7.35
N VAL A 87 -24.59 -14.94 -7.17
CA VAL A 87 -24.83 -13.80 -6.28
C VAL A 87 -24.18 -12.54 -6.85
N THR A 88 -24.84 -11.39 -6.69
CA THR A 88 -24.20 -10.08 -6.81
C THR A 88 -23.73 -9.65 -5.43
N VAL A 89 -22.42 -9.40 -5.28
CA VAL A 89 -21.79 -8.87 -4.07
C VAL A 89 -21.54 -7.38 -4.24
N ASP A 90 -22.08 -6.60 -3.32
CA ASP A 90 -22.07 -5.14 -3.27
C ASP A 90 -21.74 -4.65 -1.85
N GLY A 91 -21.71 -3.34 -1.65
CA GLY A 91 -21.47 -2.68 -0.37
C GLY A 91 -20.08 -2.04 -0.25
N ASP A 92 -19.90 -1.35 0.89
CA ASP A 92 -18.75 -0.50 1.21
C ASP A 92 -17.52 -1.34 1.61
N LEU A 93 -17.03 -2.17 0.71
CA LEU A 93 -15.81 -2.95 0.88
C LEU A 93 -14.54 -2.09 0.71
N TYR A 94 -14.63 -0.77 0.92
CA TYR A 94 -13.51 0.16 0.83
C TYR A 94 -12.69 0.16 2.12
N LEU A 95 -11.38 0.32 1.98
CA LEU A 95 -10.44 0.35 3.10
C LEU A 95 -9.79 1.74 3.19
N PRO A 96 -10.41 2.73 3.85
CA PRO A 96 -9.71 3.95 4.24
C PRO A 96 -8.86 3.62 5.47
N ASP A 97 -7.54 3.68 5.31
CA ASP A 97 -6.54 3.62 6.38
C ASP A 97 -6.36 2.27 7.12
N VAL A 98 -5.13 1.75 7.08
CA VAL A 98 -4.76 0.49 7.72
C VAL A 98 -4.55 0.69 9.22
N LYS A 99 -5.49 0.23 10.05
CA LYS A 99 -5.35 0.25 11.53
C LYS A 99 -4.71 -1.01 12.13
N THR A 100 -4.45 -2.04 11.33
CA THR A 100 -3.94 -3.34 11.84
C THR A 100 -2.44 -3.28 12.17
N MET A 101 -2.01 -3.90 13.29
CA MET A 101 -0.59 -4.01 13.68
C MET A 101 0.33 -4.62 12.60
N SER A 102 -0.23 -5.45 11.71
CA SER A 102 0.52 -6.11 10.62
C SER A 102 0.67 -5.26 9.36
N GLY A 103 0.03 -4.10 9.31
CA GLY A 103 -0.05 -3.26 8.10
C GLY A 103 -0.82 -3.92 6.95
N LYS A 104 -1.69 -4.91 7.24
CA LYS A 104 -2.50 -5.66 6.27
C LYS A 104 -3.95 -5.79 6.73
N SER A 105 -4.89 -5.34 5.90
CA SER A 105 -6.33 -5.54 6.13
C SER A 105 -6.98 -6.24 4.94
N PHE A 106 -8.00 -7.05 5.22
CA PHE A 106 -8.78 -7.78 4.23
C PHE A 106 -10.26 -7.68 4.58
N VAL A 107 -11.07 -7.30 3.60
CA VAL A 107 -12.53 -7.29 3.69
C VAL A 107 -13.09 -7.96 2.44
N SER A 108 -14.09 -8.81 2.60
CA SER A 108 -14.67 -9.54 1.47
C SER A 108 -16.12 -9.94 1.68
N GLY A 109 -16.77 -10.28 0.57
CA GLY A 109 -18.04 -10.98 0.54
C GLY A 109 -18.06 -11.99 -0.61
N GLY A 110 -18.65 -13.16 -0.41
CA GLY A 110 -18.62 -14.18 -1.45
C GLY A 110 -19.49 -15.40 -1.21
N ILE A 111 -19.28 -16.41 -2.05
CA ILE A 111 -19.87 -17.74 -1.95
C ILE A 111 -18.86 -18.68 -1.31
N SER A 112 -19.32 -19.55 -0.42
CA SER A 112 -18.53 -20.66 0.13
C SER A 112 -19.19 -22.01 -0.11
N VAL A 113 -18.35 -23.02 -0.36
CA VAL A 113 -18.71 -24.43 -0.46
C VAL A 113 -17.85 -25.21 0.53
N LEU A 114 -18.46 -25.63 1.63
CA LEU A 114 -17.81 -26.28 2.76
C LEU A 114 -18.20 -27.75 2.82
N LYS A 115 -17.22 -28.63 2.71
CA LYS A 115 -17.40 -30.03 3.11
C LYS A 115 -17.29 -30.15 4.63
N ASP A 116 -16.28 -29.50 5.19
CA ASP A 116 -16.04 -29.36 6.63
C ASP A 116 -15.12 -28.14 6.88
N GLU A 117 -14.82 -27.83 8.14
CA GLU A 117 -13.99 -26.67 8.52
C GLU A 117 -12.55 -26.72 8.00
N LYS A 118 -12.07 -27.90 7.59
CA LYS A 118 -10.73 -28.09 7.05
C LYS A 118 -10.73 -28.22 5.53
N ASN A 119 -11.89 -28.39 4.91
CA ASN A 119 -12.05 -28.68 3.49
C ASN A 119 -13.18 -27.82 2.90
N TYR A 120 -12.82 -26.68 2.33
CA TYR A 120 -13.79 -25.76 1.74
C TYR A 120 -13.20 -24.91 0.62
N VAL A 121 -14.07 -24.32 -0.18
CA VAL A 121 -13.73 -23.39 -1.27
C VAL A 121 -14.46 -22.07 -1.05
N ARG A 122 -13.80 -20.96 -1.37
CA ARG A 122 -14.39 -19.61 -1.34
C ARG A 122 -14.18 -18.93 -2.69
N LEU A 123 -15.21 -18.22 -3.16
CA LEU A 123 -15.15 -17.30 -4.29
C LEU A 123 -15.67 -15.94 -3.83
N GLU A 124 -14.83 -14.91 -3.83
CA GLU A 124 -15.11 -13.68 -3.09
C GLU A 124 -14.72 -12.42 -3.86
N ARG A 125 -15.56 -11.39 -3.78
CA ARG A 125 -15.19 -9.99 -4.03
C ARG A 125 -14.42 -9.51 -2.81
N ALA A 126 -13.19 -9.03 -3.01
CA ALA A 126 -12.29 -8.70 -1.92
C ALA A 126 -11.58 -7.37 -2.13
N SER A 127 -11.31 -6.70 -1.01
CA SER A 127 -10.36 -5.60 -0.92
C SER A 127 -9.26 -5.98 0.06
N PHE A 128 -8.02 -5.84 -0.38
CA PHE A 128 -6.83 -6.07 0.42
C PHE A 128 -6.00 -4.81 0.45
N CYS A 129 -5.67 -4.32 1.64
CA CYS A 129 -4.77 -3.19 1.80
C CYS A 129 -3.46 -3.63 2.46
N ARG A 130 -2.33 -3.20 1.90
CA ARG A 130 -1.00 -3.43 2.44
C ARG A 130 -0.19 -2.14 2.38
N ARG A 131 0.30 -1.66 3.53
CA ARG A 131 1.13 -0.43 3.64
C ARG A 131 0.50 0.79 2.92
N GLY A 132 -0.82 0.96 3.06
CA GLY A 132 -1.56 2.08 2.46
C GLY A 132 -1.93 1.90 0.97
N SER A 133 -1.48 0.83 0.32
CA SER A 133 -1.93 0.47 -1.04
C SER A 133 -3.07 -0.52 -0.96
N ALA A 134 -4.24 -0.14 -1.46
CA ALA A 134 -5.38 -1.03 -1.62
C ALA A 134 -5.37 -1.70 -3.00
N SER A 135 -5.80 -2.96 -3.04
CA SER A 135 -6.04 -3.73 -4.26
C SER A 135 -7.42 -4.36 -4.14
N HIS A 136 -8.17 -4.34 -5.24
CA HIS A 136 -9.55 -4.81 -5.31
C HIS A 136 -9.66 -5.89 -6.38
N TYR A 137 -10.18 -7.05 -5.99
CA TYR A 137 -10.18 -8.20 -6.87
C TYR A 137 -11.23 -9.25 -6.51
N VAL A 138 -11.49 -10.16 -7.44
CA VAL A 138 -12.12 -11.45 -7.14
C VAL A 138 -11.05 -12.48 -6.88
N VAL A 139 -11.21 -13.22 -5.78
CA VAL A 139 -10.32 -14.29 -5.37
C VAL A 139 -11.07 -15.62 -5.32
N PHE A 140 -10.38 -16.70 -5.70
CA PHE A 140 -10.88 -18.06 -5.63
C PHE A 140 -9.87 -18.94 -4.89
N GLU A 141 -10.22 -19.35 -3.68
CA GLU A 141 -9.32 -20.03 -2.75
C GLU A 141 -9.91 -21.35 -2.26
N MET A 142 -9.03 -22.30 -1.95
CA MET A 142 -9.40 -23.61 -1.41
C MET A 142 -8.60 -23.87 -0.14
N ARG A 143 -9.25 -24.40 0.89
CA ARG A 143 -8.59 -25.09 1.99
C ARG A 143 -8.76 -26.58 1.83
N HIS A 144 -7.68 -27.32 2.01
CA HIS A 144 -7.66 -28.79 2.00
C HIS A 144 -6.86 -29.27 3.20
N GLY A 145 -7.46 -30.13 4.03
CA GLY A 145 -6.80 -30.61 5.25
C GLY A 145 -6.44 -29.50 6.25
N GLY A 146 -7.12 -28.34 6.18
CA GLY A 146 -6.86 -27.17 7.02
C GLY A 146 -5.70 -26.30 6.55
N GLN A 147 -5.18 -26.54 5.35
CA GLN A 147 -4.15 -25.71 4.72
C GLN A 147 -4.71 -24.96 3.52
N ASP A 148 -4.25 -23.73 3.32
CA ASP A 148 -4.55 -22.95 2.12
C ASP A 148 -3.84 -23.54 0.89
N VAL A 149 -4.63 -24.05 -0.06
CA VAL A 149 -4.18 -24.65 -1.31
C VAL A 149 -4.44 -23.64 -2.42
N ARG A 150 -3.40 -22.89 -2.77
CA ARG A 150 -3.50 -21.85 -3.79
C ARG A 150 -3.73 -22.46 -5.17
N MET A 151 -4.86 -22.13 -5.78
CA MET A 151 -5.26 -22.66 -7.07
C MET A 151 -4.57 -21.94 -8.24
N ALA A 152 -4.23 -22.67 -9.30
CA ALA A 152 -3.22 -22.30 -10.31
C ALA A 152 -3.56 -21.12 -11.26
N LYS A 153 -4.58 -20.29 -10.99
CA LYS A 153 -4.75 -18.98 -11.65
C LYS A 153 -4.10 -17.92 -10.76
N PHE A 154 -2.90 -17.51 -11.15
CA PHE A 154 -1.98 -16.66 -10.37
C PHE A 154 -2.33 -15.16 -10.33
N VAL A 155 -3.50 -14.77 -10.85
CA VAL A 155 -3.89 -13.36 -10.92
C VAL A 155 -5.26 -13.23 -10.29
N ASP A 156 -5.30 -12.57 -9.13
CA ASP A 156 -6.51 -12.01 -8.56
C ASP A 156 -7.21 -11.20 -9.66
N TYR A 157 -8.50 -11.47 -9.93
CA TYR A 157 -9.19 -10.83 -11.06
C TYR A 157 -9.49 -9.37 -10.68
N PRO A 158 -8.85 -8.37 -11.32
CA PRO A 158 -9.01 -6.98 -10.89
C PRO A 158 -10.45 -6.52 -11.13
N ILE A 159 -10.98 -5.76 -10.19
CA ILE A 159 -12.33 -5.20 -10.26
C ILE A 159 -12.31 -3.71 -9.95
N ASP A 160 -13.34 -3.03 -10.44
CA ASP A 160 -13.71 -1.71 -9.98
C ASP A 160 -14.46 -1.85 -8.64
N ASN A 161 -13.86 -1.33 -7.55
CA ASN A 161 -14.43 -1.48 -6.22
C ASN A 161 -15.73 -0.71 -6.00
N GLU A 162 -16.04 0.28 -6.83
CA GLU A 162 -17.31 1.03 -6.72
C GLU A 162 -18.48 0.29 -7.37
N LYS A 163 -18.21 -0.85 -8.03
CA LYS A 163 -19.23 -1.61 -8.75
C LYS A 163 -19.57 -2.92 -8.03
N PRO A 164 -20.86 -3.31 -8.04
CA PRO A 164 -21.26 -4.66 -7.65
C PRO A 164 -20.59 -5.70 -8.55
N VAL A 165 -20.21 -6.84 -7.98
CA VAL A 165 -19.56 -7.94 -8.71
C VAL A 165 -20.45 -9.18 -8.68
N GLN A 166 -20.70 -9.77 -9.84
CA GLN A 166 -21.47 -11.02 -9.93
C GLN A 166 -20.54 -12.21 -9.92
N LEU A 167 -20.80 -13.12 -8.99
CA LEU A 167 -20.04 -14.34 -8.75
C LEU A 167 -20.93 -15.54 -9.02
N ARG A 168 -20.35 -16.59 -9.59
CA ARG A 168 -21.03 -17.87 -9.83
C ARG A 168 -20.15 -19.02 -9.42
N VAL A 169 -20.74 -19.99 -8.73
CA VAL A 169 -20.10 -21.27 -8.39
C VAL A 169 -20.92 -22.39 -9.01
N GLU A 170 -20.24 -23.30 -9.71
CA GLU A 170 -20.84 -24.53 -10.26
C GLU A 170 -20.19 -25.71 -9.57
N MET A 171 -20.98 -26.64 -9.05
CA MET A 171 -20.51 -27.88 -8.40
C MET A 171 -21.06 -29.07 -9.16
N ASN A 172 -20.19 -30.02 -9.49
CA ASN A 172 -20.56 -31.30 -10.06
C ASN A 172 -19.58 -32.38 -9.58
N ASP A 173 -20.08 -33.39 -8.88
CA ASP A 173 -19.31 -34.55 -8.40
C ASP A 173 -17.97 -34.20 -7.72
N GLY A 174 -18.02 -33.29 -6.74
CA GLY A 174 -16.81 -32.84 -6.03
C GLY A 174 -16.00 -31.77 -6.75
N VAL A 175 -16.27 -31.50 -8.04
CA VAL A 175 -15.57 -30.48 -8.83
C VAL A 175 -16.33 -29.16 -8.77
N ILE A 176 -15.65 -28.12 -8.30
CA ILE A 176 -16.19 -26.77 -8.08
C ILE A 176 -15.54 -25.82 -9.06
N ARG A 177 -16.32 -25.13 -9.87
CA ARG A 177 -15.86 -24.09 -10.79
C ARG A 177 -16.30 -22.72 -10.28
N GLY A 178 -15.35 -21.80 -10.14
CA GLY A 178 -15.65 -20.40 -9.80
C GLY A 178 -15.66 -19.52 -11.05
N LEU A 179 -16.63 -18.62 -11.17
CA LEU A 179 -16.74 -17.67 -12.27
C LEU A 179 -17.07 -16.27 -11.76
N VAL A 180 -16.55 -15.25 -12.44
CA VAL A 180 -16.85 -13.84 -12.25
C VAL A 180 -17.44 -13.26 -13.53
N ARG A 181 -18.41 -12.36 -13.41
CA ARG A 181 -18.98 -11.66 -14.56
C ARG A 181 -18.09 -10.48 -14.96
N ASP A 182 -17.66 -10.44 -16.21
CA ASP A 182 -16.85 -9.35 -16.76
C ASP A 182 -17.70 -8.10 -17.08
N VAL A 183 -17.02 -6.99 -17.36
CA VAL A 183 -17.61 -5.70 -17.76
C VAL A 183 -18.43 -5.83 -19.06
N ASP A 184 -18.04 -6.74 -19.96
CA ASP A 184 -18.79 -7.03 -21.19
C ASP A 184 -20.01 -7.95 -20.96
N GLY A 185 -20.20 -8.41 -19.72
CA GLY A 185 -21.31 -9.28 -19.31
C GLY A 185 -21.06 -10.78 -19.50
N SER A 186 -19.88 -11.19 -19.98
CA SER A 186 -19.47 -12.60 -20.11
C SER A 186 -19.05 -13.20 -18.76
N TRP A 187 -19.07 -14.54 -18.66
CA TRP A 187 -18.58 -15.25 -17.48
C TRP A 187 -17.10 -15.64 -17.68
N ASN A 188 -16.22 -15.04 -16.89
CA ASN A 188 -14.81 -15.41 -16.81
C ASN A 188 -14.60 -16.45 -15.72
N GLU A 189 -13.96 -17.56 -16.07
CA GLU A 189 -13.64 -18.60 -15.10
C GLU A 189 -12.46 -18.17 -14.21
N MET A 190 -12.61 -18.29 -12.90
CA MET A 190 -11.58 -18.06 -11.88
C MET A 190 -10.75 -19.30 -11.57
N GLY A 191 -11.28 -20.49 -11.84
CA GLY A 191 -10.58 -21.78 -11.76
C GLY A 191 -11.52 -22.92 -11.39
N THR A 192 -10.93 -24.11 -11.19
CA THR A 192 -11.63 -25.36 -10.79
C THR A 192 -10.95 -26.01 -9.59
N ALA A 193 -11.70 -26.28 -8.52
CA ALA A 193 -11.25 -26.94 -7.30
C ALA A 193 -11.90 -28.33 -7.21
N THR A 194 -11.27 -29.25 -6.47
CA THR A 194 -11.87 -30.56 -6.21
C THR A 194 -11.93 -30.82 -4.71
N LEU A 195 -13.14 -31.02 -4.19
CA LEU A 195 -13.38 -31.55 -2.84
C LEU A 195 -13.73 -33.04 -2.96
N PRO A 196 -12.79 -33.96 -2.70
CA PRO A 196 -13.03 -35.40 -2.87
C PRO A 196 -14.13 -35.88 -1.91
N ASN A 197 -14.98 -36.81 -2.37
CA ASN A 197 -16.07 -37.41 -1.59
C ASN A 197 -17.03 -36.35 -0.98
N ALA A 198 -17.34 -35.30 -1.73
CA ALA A 198 -18.20 -34.19 -1.31
C ALA A 198 -19.61 -34.32 -1.93
N ASN A 199 -20.33 -35.39 -1.58
CA ASN A 199 -21.68 -35.65 -2.09
C ASN A 199 -22.74 -34.77 -1.43
N ALA A 200 -22.47 -34.34 -0.19
CA ALA A 200 -23.24 -33.37 0.57
C ALA A 200 -22.27 -32.29 1.08
N VAL A 201 -22.62 -31.02 0.86
CA VAL A 201 -21.82 -29.86 1.24
C VAL A 201 -22.70 -28.78 1.86
N SER A 202 -22.16 -28.04 2.82
CA SER A 202 -22.75 -26.79 3.30
C SER A 202 -22.34 -25.67 2.36
N VAL A 203 -23.32 -24.98 1.78
CA VAL A 203 -23.06 -23.91 0.82
C VAL A 203 -23.84 -22.66 1.17
N GLY A 204 -23.26 -21.50 0.83
CA GLY A 204 -23.82 -20.26 1.31
C GLY A 204 -23.07 -19.02 0.88
N ILE A 205 -23.51 -17.89 1.44
CA ILE A 205 -22.82 -16.60 1.36
C ILE A 205 -22.19 -16.26 2.71
N HIS A 206 -21.04 -15.60 2.67
CA HIS A 206 -20.31 -15.19 3.87
C HIS A 206 -19.62 -13.84 3.65
N ALA A 207 -19.25 -13.18 4.76
CA ALA A 207 -18.52 -11.92 4.76
C ALA A 207 -17.34 -11.94 5.73
N LEU A 208 -16.20 -11.35 5.33
CA LEU A 208 -14.98 -11.29 6.14
C LEU A 208 -14.61 -9.85 6.44
N ASN A 209 -14.09 -9.60 7.64
CA ASN A 209 -13.53 -8.31 8.03
C ASN A 209 -12.31 -8.52 8.93
N THR A 210 -11.18 -7.94 8.54
CA THR A 210 -9.97 -7.90 9.37
C THR A 210 -9.40 -6.49 9.48
N SER A 211 -10.18 -5.48 9.13
CA SER A 211 -9.69 -4.11 8.97
C SER A 211 -9.58 -3.32 10.27
N GLY A 212 -10.31 -3.72 11.32
CA GLY A 212 -10.45 -2.92 12.54
C GLY A 212 -11.39 -1.72 12.34
N THR A 213 -12.26 -1.76 11.32
CA THR A 213 -13.30 -0.77 11.05
C THR A 213 -14.55 -1.52 10.62
N ALA A 214 -15.73 -1.02 10.97
CA ALA A 214 -17.00 -1.66 10.59
C ALA A 214 -17.21 -1.63 9.07
N VAL A 215 -17.78 -2.71 8.51
CA VAL A 215 -17.94 -2.90 7.07
C VAL A 215 -19.34 -3.40 6.74
N ASN A 216 -19.92 -2.88 5.66
CA ASN A 216 -21.21 -3.32 5.15
C ASN A 216 -21.04 -4.16 3.88
N VAL A 217 -21.48 -5.40 3.92
CA VAL A 217 -21.50 -6.31 2.76
C VAL A 217 -22.95 -6.57 2.37
N THR A 218 -23.29 -6.30 1.11
CA THR A 218 -24.63 -6.53 0.58
C THR A 218 -24.59 -7.65 -0.46
N PHE A 219 -25.52 -8.58 -0.35
CA PHE A 219 -25.77 -9.64 -1.31
C PHE A 219 -27.14 -9.43 -1.94
N HIS A 220 -27.24 -9.49 -3.25
CA HIS A 220 -28.52 -9.47 -3.97
C HIS A 220 -28.44 -10.30 -5.26
N ASP A 221 -29.56 -10.41 -5.97
CA ASP A 221 -29.70 -11.28 -7.16
C ASP A 221 -29.30 -12.73 -6.89
N LEU A 222 -29.60 -13.20 -5.68
CA LEU A 222 -29.34 -14.54 -5.21
C LEU A 222 -30.13 -15.55 -6.06
N LYS A 223 -29.44 -16.45 -6.77
CA LYS A 223 -30.05 -17.50 -7.58
C LYS A 223 -29.45 -18.86 -7.31
N GLN A 224 -30.28 -19.89 -7.44
CA GLN A 224 -29.87 -21.28 -7.30
C GLN A 224 -30.50 -22.11 -8.41
N GLN A 225 -29.70 -23.02 -8.96
CA GLN A 225 -30.15 -23.97 -9.96
C GLN A 225 -29.75 -25.38 -9.52
N MET A 226 -30.76 -26.21 -9.26
CA MET A 226 -30.62 -27.66 -9.05
C MET A 226 -30.73 -28.36 -10.40
N GLU A 227 -30.00 -29.47 -10.59
CA GLU A 227 -29.94 -30.21 -11.88
C GLU A 227 -29.27 -29.41 -13.02
N TYR A 228 -28.12 -28.82 -12.73
CA TYR A 228 -27.29 -28.16 -13.74
C TYR A 228 -26.73 -29.20 -14.74
N VAL A 229 -27.14 -29.10 -16.00
CA VAL A 229 -26.50 -29.79 -17.12
C VAL A 229 -25.37 -28.89 -17.64
N PRO A 230 -24.11 -29.33 -17.64
CA PRO A 230 -23.00 -28.53 -18.15
C PRO A 230 -23.28 -28.13 -19.61
N VAL A 231 -23.19 -26.85 -19.94
CA VAL A 231 -23.19 -26.42 -21.34
C VAL A 231 -21.89 -26.94 -21.97
N GLU A 232 -21.98 -27.76 -23.02
CA GLU A 232 -20.81 -28.18 -23.79
C GLU A 232 -20.05 -26.95 -24.27
N ALA A 233 -18.81 -26.80 -23.81
CA ALA A 233 -17.97 -25.67 -24.16
C ALA A 233 -17.62 -25.72 -25.65
N GLU A 234 -17.99 -24.69 -26.41
CA GLU A 234 -17.36 -24.42 -27.71
C GLU A 234 -15.85 -24.20 -27.49
N SER A 235 -15.08 -25.25 -27.73
CA SER A 235 -13.61 -25.23 -27.88
C SER A 235 -12.81 -24.60 -26.71
N SER A 236 -13.08 -25.01 -25.48
CA SER A 236 -12.06 -25.02 -24.43
C SER A 236 -11.39 -26.39 -24.40
N VAL A 237 -10.09 -26.44 -24.73
CA VAL A 237 -9.25 -27.65 -24.62
C VAL A 237 -9.33 -28.19 -23.19
N GLY A 238 -10.12 -29.24 -23.00
CA GLY A 238 -10.10 -30.06 -21.79
C GLY A 238 -8.81 -30.89 -21.78
N ILE A 239 -8.06 -30.83 -20.68
CA ILE A 239 -7.07 -31.87 -20.38
C ILE A 239 -7.88 -33.06 -19.87
N GLU A 240 -8.09 -34.03 -20.75
CA GLU A 240 -8.51 -35.37 -20.36
C GLU A 240 -7.36 -35.99 -19.55
N LEU A 241 -7.54 -36.21 -18.24
CA LEU A 241 -6.65 -37.08 -17.47
C LEU A 241 -6.81 -38.50 -18.03
N LYS A 242 -5.84 -38.92 -18.87
CA LYS A 242 -5.82 -40.26 -19.45
C LYS A 242 -5.74 -41.34 -18.35
N SER A 243 -6.68 -42.28 -18.48
CA SER A 243 -6.80 -43.65 -17.95
C SER A 243 -6.62 -43.93 -16.43
N PRO A 244 -7.34 -44.94 -15.88
CA PRO A 244 -7.33 -45.33 -14.46
C PRO A 244 -5.97 -45.78 -13.88
N GLU A 245 -4.94 -45.96 -14.70
CA GLU A 245 -3.60 -46.35 -14.23
C GLU A 245 -2.89 -45.19 -13.50
N SER A 246 -3.30 -43.93 -13.74
CA SER A 246 -2.76 -42.74 -13.08
C SER A 246 -3.30 -42.53 -11.65
N ILE A 247 -4.45 -43.13 -11.30
CA ILE A 247 -5.04 -43.05 -9.94
C ILE A 247 -4.15 -43.75 -8.90
N ALA A 248 -3.31 -44.70 -9.32
CA ALA A 248 -2.36 -45.37 -8.44
C ALA A 248 -1.20 -44.45 -7.96
N SER A 249 -0.93 -43.30 -8.61
CA SER A 249 0.13 -42.38 -8.17
C SER A 249 -0.33 -41.42 -7.06
N VAL A 250 -1.62 -41.10 -6.98
CA VAL A 250 -2.19 -40.21 -5.94
C VAL A 250 -2.08 -40.81 -4.54
N ALA A 251 -1.95 -42.14 -4.44
CA ALA A 251 -1.68 -42.84 -3.18
C ALA A 251 -0.25 -42.65 -2.63
N LYS A 252 0.68 -42.00 -3.37
CA LYS A 252 2.10 -41.86 -2.99
C LYS A 252 2.52 -40.48 -2.43
N GLY A 253 1.59 -39.53 -2.26
CA GLY A 253 1.92 -38.14 -1.87
C GLY A 253 2.42 -37.30 -3.06
N PRO A 254 2.63 -35.98 -2.89
CA PRO A 254 3.07 -35.12 -4.00
C PRO A 254 4.46 -35.54 -4.47
N ASP A 255 4.68 -35.50 -5.79
CA ASP A 255 5.97 -35.80 -6.42
C ASP A 255 7.11 -35.05 -5.70
N PRO A 256 8.12 -35.77 -5.14
CA PRO A 256 9.24 -35.14 -4.46
C PRO A 256 9.96 -34.07 -5.29
N GLU A 257 10.03 -34.22 -6.61
CA GLU A 257 10.64 -33.21 -7.49
C GLU A 257 9.74 -31.97 -7.64
N PHE A 258 8.42 -32.12 -7.65
CA PHE A 258 7.48 -31.01 -7.60
C PHE A 258 7.58 -30.23 -6.28
N ILE A 259 7.67 -30.92 -5.14
CA ILE A 259 7.85 -30.27 -3.82
C ILE A 259 9.17 -29.49 -3.79
N LYS A 260 10.24 -30.06 -4.34
CA LYS A 260 11.55 -29.43 -4.43
C LYS A 260 11.52 -28.17 -5.30
N LEU A 261 10.81 -28.19 -6.44
CA LEU A 261 10.61 -27.01 -7.27
C LEU A 261 9.86 -25.90 -6.51
N VAL A 262 8.75 -26.24 -5.84
CA VAL A 262 7.97 -25.28 -5.04
C VAL A 262 8.82 -24.63 -3.94
N ASN A 263 9.64 -25.42 -3.24
CA ASN A 263 10.53 -24.91 -2.21
C ASN A 263 11.61 -23.97 -2.79
N ARG A 264 12.21 -24.33 -3.92
CA ARG A 264 13.17 -23.44 -4.61
C ARG A 264 12.54 -22.12 -5.05
N ILE A 265 11.32 -22.17 -5.60
CA ILE A 265 10.56 -20.96 -5.94
C ILE A 265 10.32 -20.11 -4.69
N ARG A 266 9.93 -20.71 -3.56
CA ARG A 266 9.71 -19.99 -2.30
C ARG A 266 10.98 -19.33 -1.78
N GLU A 267 12.12 -20.00 -1.84
CA GLU A 267 13.43 -19.44 -1.46
C GLU A 267 13.81 -18.24 -2.34
N LEU A 268 13.63 -18.36 -3.66
CA LEU A 268 13.90 -17.27 -4.60
C LEU A 268 12.93 -16.10 -4.43
N GLN A 269 11.66 -16.37 -4.14
CA GLN A 269 10.68 -15.34 -3.77
C GLN A 269 11.11 -14.59 -2.51
N GLN A 270 11.55 -15.31 -1.47
CA GLN A 270 12.03 -14.69 -0.24
C GLN A 270 13.22 -13.76 -0.48
N ARG A 271 14.18 -14.18 -1.32
CA ARG A 271 15.32 -13.35 -1.74
C ARG A 271 14.88 -12.14 -2.58
N SER A 272 13.93 -12.33 -3.51
CA SER A 272 13.43 -11.23 -4.35
C SER A 272 12.77 -10.12 -3.53
N ASN A 273 12.21 -10.42 -2.36
CA ASN A 273 11.57 -9.41 -1.50
C ASN A 273 12.52 -8.30 -1.00
N THR A 274 13.85 -8.49 -1.10
CA THR A 274 14.87 -7.50 -0.72
C THR A 274 15.64 -6.96 -1.93
N ILE A 275 15.09 -7.11 -3.15
CA ILE A 275 15.76 -6.77 -4.41
C ILE A 275 16.20 -5.31 -4.53
N ASP A 276 15.49 -4.41 -3.87
CA ASP A 276 15.82 -2.98 -3.75
C ASP A 276 17.18 -2.72 -3.09
N SER A 277 17.55 -3.53 -2.10
CA SER A 277 18.79 -3.43 -1.33
C SER A 277 19.93 -4.33 -1.83
N MET A 278 19.66 -5.21 -2.80
CA MET A 278 20.66 -6.13 -3.36
C MET A 278 21.68 -5.42 -4.26
N THR A 279 22.92 -5.89 -4.20
CA THR A 279 23.99 -5.52 -5.15
C THR A 279 23.73 -6.09 -6.54
N SER A 280 24.40 -5.54 -7.57
CA SER A 280 24.29 -6.04 -8.95
C SER A 280 24.69 -7.51 -9.09
N ASP A 281 25.67 -7.98 -8.31
CA ASP A 281 26.11 -9.38 -8.33
C ASP A 281 25.07 -10.31 -7.68
N GLU A 282 24.45 -9.88 -6.58
CA GLU A 282 23.37 -10.63 -5.93
C GLU A 282 22.14 -10.73 -6.84
N ARG A 283 21.80 -9.66 -7.56
CA ARG A 283 20.69 -9.65 -8.53
C ARG A 283 21.00 -10.56 -9.73
N ARG A 284 22.23 -10.54 -10.25
CA ARG A 284 22.67 -11.46 -11.31
C ARG A 284 22.52 -12.91 -10.86
N LYS A 285 22.98 -13.23 -9.64
CA LYS A 285 22.82 -14.57 -9.06
C LYS A 285 21.36 -14.97 -8.90
N LEU A 286 20.46 -14.06 -8.49
CA LEU A 286 19.03 -14.33 -8.42
C LEU A 286 18.44 -14.68 -9.80
N MET A 287 18.84 -13.97 -10.86
CA MET A 287 18.40 -14.27 -12.23
C MET A 287 18.97 -15.60 -12.73
N ASP A 288 20.24 -15.92 -12.45
CA ASP A 288 20.85 -17.20 -12.81
C ASP A 288 20.18 -18.38 -12.07
N ASP A 289 19.88 -18.23 -10.78
CA ASP A 289 19.16 -19.24 -10.01
C ASP A 289 17.71 -19.43 -10.52
N THR A 290 17.09 -18.35 -11.01
CA THR A 290 15.77 -18.37 -11.67
C THR A 290 15.85 -19.14 -13.00
N ARG A 291 16.91 -18.94 -13.79
CA ARG A 291 17.18 -19.75 -14.99
C ARG A 291 17.28 -21.24 -14.64
N GLY A 292 17.89 -21.57 -13.49
CA GLY A 292 17.96 -22.95 -12.99
C GLY A 292 16.63 -23.57 -12.57
N LEU A 293 15.53 -22.81 -12.47
CA LEU A 293 14.18 -23.39 -12.28
C LEU A 293 13.61 -23.93 -13.60
N LEU A 294 13.98 -23.29 -14.70
CA LEU A 294 13.45 -23.54 -16.03
C LEU A 294 13.99 -24.85 -16.63
N THR A 295 15.17 -25.30 -16.21
CA THR A 295 15.75 -26.59 -16.63
C THR A 295 14.99 -27.79 -16.08
N ASP A 296 14.24 -27.61 -14.99
CA ASP A 296 13.56 -28.67 -14.25
C ASP A 296 12.05 -28.71 -14.54
N ALA A 297 11.57 -27.82 -15.40
CA ALA A 297 10.18 -27.69 -15.79
C ALA A 297 9.88 -28.56 -17.02
N ASP A 298 9.67 -29.86 -16.78
CA ASP A 298 9.41 -30.88 -17.81
C ASP A 298 7.91 -31.13 -18.08
N ASP A 299 7.03 -30.60 -17.24
CA ASP A 299 5.58 -30.70 -17.39
C ASP A 299 4.85 -29.34 -17.33
N PRO A 300 3.65 -29.21 -17.93
CA PRO A 300 2.93 -27.94 -18.02
C PRO A 300 2.63 -27.27 -16.67
N LEU A 301 2.44 -28.02 -15.59
CA LEU A 301 2.14 -27.46 -14.27
C LEU A 301 3.39 -26.82 -13.66
N LYS A 302 4.54 -27.49 -13.74
CA LYS A 302 5.84 -26.93 -13.32
C LYS A 302 6.19 -25.68 -14.12
N VAL A 303 6.00 -25.71 -15.45
CA VAL A 303 6.23 -24.55 -16.32
C VAL A 303 5.38 -23.36 -15.86
N ARG A 304 4.09 -23.57 -15.59
CA ARG A 304 3.20 -22.49 -15.10
C ARG A 304 3.68 -21.86 -13.79
N LEU A 305 4.17 -22.67 -12.84
CA LEU A 305 4.71 -22.17 -11.57
C LEU A 305 5.95 -21.29 -11.80
N VAL A 306 6.86 -21.73 -12.66
CA VAL A 306 8.07 -20.96 -12.97
C VAL A 306 7.71 -19.66 -13.70
N LEU A 307 6.78 -19.69 -14.64
CA LEU A 307 6.31 -18.47 -15.33
C LEU A 307 5.66 -17.46 -14.40
N ALA A 308 4.89 -17.91 -13.40
CA ALA A 308 4.30 -17.02 -12.41
C ALA A 308 5.38 -16.31 -11.59
N PHE A 309 6.45 -17.03 -11.22
CA PHE A 309 7.58 -16.44 -10.52
C PHE A 309 8.37 -15.46 -11.41
N VAL A 310 8.69 -15.85 -12.64
CA VAL A 310 9.35 -14.99 -13.66
C VAL A 310 8.59 -13.68 -13.84
N SER A 311 7.25 -13.76 -13.98
CA SER A 311 6.39 -12.57 -14.13
C SER A 311 6.46 -11.65 -12.92
N SER A 312 6.46 -12.23 -11.71
CA SER A 312 6.57 -11.48 -10.46
C SER A 312 7.93 -10.80 -10.32
N LEU A 313 9.02 -11.53 -10.62
CA LEU A 313 10.38 -11.01 -10.54
C LEU A 313 10.62 -9.88 -11.56
N SER A 314 10.16 -10.06 -12.80
CA SER A 314 10.28 -9.03 -13.83
C SER A 314 9.54 -7.74 -13.43
N ARG A 315 8.33 -7.86 -12.86
CA ARG A 315 7.58 -6.69 -12.37
C ARG A 315 8.32 -5.94 -11.26
N GLN A 316 9.04 -6.66 -10.40
CA GLN A 316 9.88 -6.03 -9.37
C GLN A 316 11.04 -5.23 -10.00
N PHE A 317 11.71 -5.76 -11.03
CA PHE A 317 12.72 -5.02 -11.79
C PHE A 317 12.13 -3.81 -12.53
N GLU A 318 10.96 -3.93 -13.17
CA GLU A 318 10.25 -2.80 -13.77
C GLU A 318 9.97 -1.71 -12.72
N GLN A 319 9.54 -2.08 -11.51
CA GLN A 319 9.29 -1.15 -10.41
C GLN A 319 10.56 -0.44 -9.96
N LEU A 320 11.72 -1.09 -10.03
CA LEU A 320 13.03 -0.44 -9.80
C LEU A 320 13.44 0.47 -10.97
N GLY A 321 12.87 0.28 -12.16
CA GLY A 321 13.26 0.98 -13.39
C GLY A 321 14.39 0.26 -14.14
N GLU A 322 14.70 -0.97 -13.75
CA GLU A 322 15.71 -1.83 -14.38
C GLU A 322 15.05 -2.65 -15.49
N TYR A 323 14.66 -1.96 -16.56
CA TYR A 323 13.95 -2.57 -17.68
C TYR A 323 14.78 -3.64 -18.40
N ASP A 324 16.10 -3.46 -18.47
CA ASP A 324 17.03 -4.45 -19.00
C ASP A 324 16.95 -5.77 -18.22
N ASN A 325 17.02 -5.72 -16.89
CA ASN A 325 16.87 -6.89 -16.04
C ASN A 325 15.45 -7.49 -16.14
N ALA A 326 14.42 -6.64 -16.20
CA ALA A 326 13.04 -7.09 -16.38
C ALA A 326 12.84 -7.86 -17.69
N ILE A 327 13.46 -7.39 -18.79
CA ILE A 327 13.45 -8.02 -20.11
C ILE A 327 14.24 -9.32 -20.07
N VAL A 328 15.46 -9.31 -19.50
CA VAL A 328 16.29 -10.52 -19.35
C VAL A 328 15.52 -11.62 -18.65
N VAL A 329 14.82 -11.31 -17.55
CA VAL A 329 14.00 -12.28 -16.81
C VAL A 329 12.91 -12.93 -17.69
N PHE A 330 12.31 -12.20 -18.63
CA PHE A 330 11.38 -12.80 -19.59
C PHE A 330 12.07 -13.58 -20.71
N ASP A 331 13.21 -13.10 -21.19
CA ASP A 331 13.98 -13.80 -22.22
C ASP A 331 14.44 -15.17 -21.70
N LEU A 332 14.76 -15.30 -20.40
CA LEU A 332 15.01 -16.58 -19.74
C LEU A 332 13.87 -17.58 -19.95
N ALA A 333 12.62 -17.15 -19.75
CA ALA A 333 11.46 -18.02 -19.90
C ALA A 333 11.19 -18.39 -21.36
N THR A 334 11.61 -17.56 -22.31
CA THR A 334 11.30 -17.75 -23.74
C THR A 334 11.96 -19.02 -24.31
N GLU A 335 13.16 -19.37 -23.83
CA GLU A 335 13.87 -20.60 -24.22
C GLU A 335 13.12 -21.87 -23.81
N THR A 336 12.52 -21.86 -22.61
CA THR A 336 11.78 -23.01 -22.05
C THR A 336 10.40 -23.16 -22.65
N LEU A 337 9.80 -22.06 -23.10
CA LEU A 337 8.43 -22.04 -23.59
C LEU A 337 8.29 -22.52 -25.04
N GLN A 338 9.38 -22.47 -25.81
CA GLN A 338 9.37 -22.92 -27.21
C GLN A 338 9.29 -24.45 -27.35
N SER A 339 9.64 -25.22 -26.32
CA SER A 339 9.64 -26.68 -26.35
C SER A 339 8.35 -27.34 -25.83
N VAL A 340 7.39 -26.55 -25.32
CA VAL A 340 6.19 -27.08 -24.65
C VAL A 340 4.97 -26.97 -25.57
N GLU A 341 4.39 -28.12 -25.97
CA GLU A 341 3.27 -28.15 -26.91
C GLU A 341 1.89 -27.82 -26.29
N ASP A 342 1.81 -27.59 -24.98
CA ASP A 342 0.57 -27.29 -24.25
C ASP A 342 -0.05 -25.93 -24.61
N GLU A 343 -1.33 -25.91 -24.98
CA GLU A 343 -2.06 -24.72 -25.45
C GLU A 343 -2.29 -23.65 -24.37
N THR A 344 -2.31 -24.02 -23.09
CA THR A 344 -2.39 -23.06 -21.98
C THR A 344 -1.05 -22.37 -21.79
N VAL A 345 0.03 -23.15 -21.83
CA VAL A 345 1.41 -22.63 -21.77
C VAL A 345 1.66 -21.70 -22.95
N LYS A 346 1.30 -22.06 -24.18
CA LYS A 346 1.42 -21.18 -25.36
C LYS A 346 0.68 -19.85 -25.21
N ARG A 347 -0.55 -19.85 -24.66
CA ARG A 347 -1.30 -18.61 -24.40
C ARG A 347 -0.64 -17.73 -23.34
N MET A 348 -0.12 -18.35 -22.27
CA MET A 348 0.65 -17.62 -21.25
C MET A 348 1.91 -17.02 -21.85
N THR A 349 2.64 -17.79 -22.66
CA THR A 349 3.82 -17.33 -23.41
C THR A 349 3.50 -16.10 -24.26
N ALA A 350 2.43 -16.14 -25.05
CA ALA A 350 2.03 -15.00 -25.88
C ALA A 350 1.76 -13.73 -25.05
N SER A 351 1.09 -13.87 -23.90
CA SER A 351 0.85 -12.75 -22.98
C SER A 351 2.16 -12.19 -22.39
N LEU A 352 3.10 -13.08 -22.04
CA LEU A 352 4.40 -12.69 -21.52
C LEU A 352 5.26 -12.00 -22.57
N LEU A 353 5.27 -12.50 -23.81
CA LEU A 353 5.95 -11.86 -24.93
C LEU A 353 5.38 -10.46 -25.20
N ASN A 354 4.05 -10.31 -25.21
CA ASN A 354 3.41 -9.00 -25.34
C ASN A 354 3.79 -8.03 -24.20
N TYR A 355 4.00 -8.52 -22.98
CA TYR A 355 4.46 -7.68 -21.88
C TYR A 355 5.96 -7.36 -21.99
N ARG A 356 6.79 -8.33 -22.38
CA ARG A 356 8.22 -8.16 -22.68
C ARG A 356 8.44 -7.13 -23.78
N ASP A 357 7.66 -7.17 -24.86
CA ASP A 357 7.76 -6.21 -25.96
C ASP A 357 7.36 -4.80 -25.52
N ARG A 358 6.38 -4.66 -24.62
CA ARG A 358 6.05 -3.37 -24.00
C ARG A 358 7.20 -2.84 -23.14
N LEU A 359 7.87 -3.70 -22.38
CA LEU A 359 9.06 -3.31 -21.61
C LEU A 359 10.23 -2.94 -22.53
N GLN A 360 10.42 -3.68 -23.63
CA GLN A 360 11.42 -3.36 -24.64
C GLN A 360 11.16 -1.99 -25.28
N SER A 361 9.91 -1.70 -25.66
CA SER A 361 9.55 -0.39 -26.20
C SER A 361 9.89 0.75 -25.22
N LYS A 362 9.53 0.58 -23.93
CA LYS A 362 9.90 1.51 -22.86
C LYS A 362 11.42 1.68 -22.72
N PHE A 363 12.17 0.59 -22.72
CA PHE A 363 13.63 0.60 -22.62
C PHE A 363 14.26 1.29 -23.83
N ASP A 364 13.80 0.98 -25.03
CA ASP A 364 14.29 1.52 -26.29
C ASP A 364 14.04 3.02 -26.44
N MET A 365 13.09 3.60 -25.69
CA MET A 365 12.89 5.04 -25.64
C MET A 365 13.99 5.76 -24.86
N ILE A 366 14.57 5.13 -23.85
CA ILE A 366 15.58 5.76 -22.98
C ILE A 366 16.81 6.14 -23.82
N GLY A 367 17.25 7.40 -23.68
CA GLY A 367 18.36 7.97 -24.45
C GLY A 367 18.01 8.37 -25.89
N LYS A 368 16.77 8.17 -26.35
CA LYS A 368 16.31 8.67 -27.66
C LYS A 368 15.58 10.00 -27.51
N PRO A 369 15.64 10.88 -28.53
CA PRO A 369 14.81 12.08 -28.55
C PRO A 369 13.34 11.72 -28.67
N ILE A 370 12.47 12.57 -28.13
CA ILE A 370 11.03 12.54 -28.40
C ILE A 370 10.57 13.84 -29.02
N GLU A 371 9.49 13.75 -29.79
CA GLU A 371 8.81 14.89 -30.40
C GLU A 371 7.32 14.82 -30.08
N LEU A 372 6.79 15.90 -29.52
CA LEU A 372 5.39 16.01 -29.16
C LEU A 372 4.69 17.01 -30.04
N ASP A 373 3.48 16.67 -30.42
CA ASP A 373 2.58 17.52 -31.19
C ASP A 373 1.16 17.38 -30.60
N GLY A 374 0.31 18.35 -30.91
CA GLY A 374 -1.08 18.34 -30.46
C GLY A 374 -1.63 19.75 -30.29
N GLU A 375 -2.80 19.81 -29.67
CA GLU A 375 -3.51 21.04 -29.38
C GLU A 375 -3.60 21.26 -27.86
N THR A 376 -3.42 22.50 -27.42
CA THR A 376 -3.70 22.89 -26.04
C THR A 376 -5.20 22.86 -25.76
N LEU A 377 -5.61 23.03 -24.50
CA LEU A 377 -7.04 23.11 -24.15
C LEU A 377 -7.82 24.19 -24.92
N SER A 378 -7.18 25.27 -25.35
CA SER A 378 -7.85 26.33 -26.14
C SER A 378 -7.96 25.99 -27.63
N GLY A 379 -7.47 24.83 -28.06
CA GLY A 379 -7.37 24.45 -29.47
C GLY A 379 -6.21 25.11 -30.21
N ALA A 380 -5.23 25.68 -29.50
CA ALA A 380 -4.04 26.26 -30.14
C ALA A 380 -3.01 25.17 -30.41
N GLU A 381 -2.32 25.25 -31.56
CA GLU A 381 -1.22 24.32 -31.87
C GLU A 381 -0.10 24.44 -30.84
N PHE A 382 0.37 23.30 -30.35
CA PHE A 382 1.47 23.20 -29.42
C PHE A 382 2.82 23.09 -30.15
N SER A 383 3.83 23.82 -29.68
CA SER A 383 5.20 23.73 -30.21
C SER A 383 6.15 23.12 -29.19
N TRP A 384 6.62 21.89 -29.47
CA TRP A 384 7.65 21.24 -28.64
C TRP A 384 8.97 22.01 -28.58
N GLN A 385 9.24 22.88 -29.56
CA GLN A 385 10.46 23.68 -29.59
C GLN A 385 10.57 24.64 -28.39
N GLU A 386 9.46 25.04 -27.79
CA GLU A 386 9.40 25.89 -26.58
C GLU A 386 9.97 25.20 -25.32
N TYR A 387 10.16 23.88 -25.39
CA TYR A 387 10.71 23.06 -24.33
C TYR A 387 12.19 22.71 -24.54
N THR A 388 12.79 23.17 -25.64
CA THR A 388 14.22 22.97 -25.92
C THR A 388 15.08 23.55 -24.79
N GLY A 389 16.03 22.75 -24.29
CA GLY A 389 16.91 23.17 -23.19
C GLY A 389 16.29 23.04 -21.80
N LYS A 390 15.04 22.59 -21.68
CA LYS A 390 14.39 22.31 -20.39
C LYS A 390 14.38 20.82 -20.08
N VAL A 391 14.42 20.47 -18.81
CA VAL A 391 14.02 19.14 -18.36
C VAL A 391 12.50 19.11 -18.31
N VAL A 392 11.86 18.13 -18.93
CA VAL A 392 10.39 18.12 -19.10
C VAL A 392 9.80 16.82 -18.59
N LEU A 393 8.82 16.90 -17.70
CA LEU A 393 7.97 15.76 -17.38
C LEU A 393 6.77 15.72 -18.31
N VAL A 394 6.72 14.72 -19.17
CA VAL A 394 5.57 14.43 -20.04
C VAL A 394 4.68 13.44 -19.33
N ASP A 395 3.57 13.92 -18.78
CA ASP A 395 2.66 13.14 -17.94
C ASP A 395 1.41 12.72 -18.73
N PHE A 396 1.26 11.42 -18.98
CA PHE A 396 0.05 10.84 -19.57
C PHE A 396 -0.94 10.51 -18.47
N TRP A 397 -2.07 11.23 -18.45
CA TRP A 397 -3.00 11.23 -17.33
C TRP A 397 -4.44 11.45 -17.76
N ALA A 398 -5.39 11.35 -16.82
CA ALA A 398 -6.78 11.73 -17.03
C ALA A 398 -7.48 12.05 -15.71
N THR A 399 -8.58 12.82 -15.76
CA THR A 399 -9.33 13.19 -14.55
C THR A 399 -9.99 12.00 -13.85
N TRP A 400 -10.31 10.94 -14.60
CA TRP A 400 -10.88 9.69 -14.09
C TRP A 400 -9.82 8.69 -13.59
N CYS A 401 -8.53 9.01 -13.72
CA CYS A 401 -7.44 8.15 -13.25
C CYS A 401 -7.09 8.48 -11.79
N GLY A 402 -7.66 7.74 -10.84
CA GLY A 402 -7.40 7.92 -9.40
C GLY A 402 -5.91 8.04 -9.02
N PRO A 403 -5.02 7.13 -9.48
CA PRO A 403 -3.59 7.24 -9.21
C PRO A 403 -2.93 8.48 -9.84
N CYS A 404 -3.43 9.00 -10.96
CA CYS A 404 -2.92 10.22 -11.58
C CYS A 404 -3.26 11.44 -10.71
N ILE A 405 -4.49 11.49 -10.19
CA ILE A 405 -4.95 12.53 -9.26
C ILE A 405 -4.14 12.50 -7.97
N ALA A 406 -3.79 11.31 -7.47
CA ALA A 406 -2.96 11.14 -6.29
C ALA A 406 -1.51 11.61 -6.50
N GLU A 407 -0.97 11.53 -7.73
CA GLU A 407 0.39 11.96 -8.09
C GLU A 407 0.48 13.46 -8.41
N ALA A 408 -0.61 14.10 -8.84
CA ALA A 408 -0.63 15.51 -9.22
C ALA A 408 -0.05 16.49 -8.16
N PRO A 409 -0.29 16.32 -6.84
CA PRO A 409 0.37 17.13 -5.81
C PRO A 409 1.90 16.98 -5.83
N ASN A 410 2.42 15.78 -6.04
CA ASN A 410 3.85 15.51 -6.14
C ASN A 410 4.47 16.22 -7.35
N VAL A 411 3.81 16.14 -8.50
CA VAL A 411 4.25 16.82 -9.75
C VAL A 411 4.25 18.34 -9.56
N ARG A 412 3.20 18.91 -8.96
CA ARG A 412 3.12 20.35 -8.68
C ARG A 412 4.26 20.86 -7.85
N ARG A 413 4.53 20.14 -6.77
CA ARG A 413 5.60 20.48 -5.86
C ARG A 413 6.97 20.40 -6.54
N CYS A 414 7.19 19.42 -7.42
CA CYS A 414 8.40 19.38 -8.25
C CYS A 414 8.44 20.53 -9.26
N TYR A 415 7.32 20.88 -9.87
CA TYR A 415 7.21 22.02 -10.79
C TYR A 415 7.59 23.33 -10.09
N GLU A 416 6.98 23.62 -8.94
CA GLU A 416 7.29 24.84 -8.17
C GLU A 416 8.75 24.91 -7.74
N ALA A 417 9.32 23.78 -7.31
CA ALA A 417 10.71 23.70 -6.83
C ALA A 417 11.77 23.82 -7.94
N TYR A 418 11.44 23.44 -9.18
CA TYR A 418 12.43 23.35 -10.26
C TYR A 418 12.12 24.22 -11.49
N ARG A 419 10.94 24.85 -11.59
CA ARG A 419 10.58 25.64 -12.79
C ARG A 419 11.56 26.76 -13.11
N ASN A 420 12.09 27.42 -12.08
CA ASN A 420 13.10 28.48 -12.23
C ASN A 420 14.50 27.93 -12.55
N ARG A 421 14.70 26.60 -12.44
CA ARG A 421 15.93 25.88 -12.79
C ARG A 421 15.83 25.17 -14.15
N GLY A 422 14.81 25.49 -14.95
CA GLY A 422 14.64 24.89 -16.28
C GLY A 422 13.89 23.56 -16.27
N PHE A 423 13.09 23.26 -15.24
CA PHE A 423 12.09 22.19 -15.29
C PHE A 423 10.75 22.68 -15.82
N ASP A 424 10.04 21.84 -16.55
CA ASP A 424 8.68 22.10 -16.99
C ASP A 424 7.86 20.81 -16.99
N VAL A 425 6.55 20.94 -17.06
CA VAL A 425 5.63 19.80 -17.16
C VAL A 425 4.78 19.98 -18.40
N LEU A 426 4.46 18.88 -19.07
CA LEU A 426 3.49 18.83 -20.14
C LEU A 426 2.55 17.66 -19.89
N GLY A 427 1.29 17.97 -19.61
CA GLY A 427 0.26 16.94 -19.48
C GLY A 427 -0.27 16.52 -20.85
N ILE A 428 -0.41 15.22 -21.08
CA ILE A 428 -1.14 14.64 -22.21
C ILE A 428 -2.41 14.01 -21.62
N SER A 429 -3.55 14.69 -21.79
CA SER A 429 -4.82 14.23 -21.22
C SER A 429 -5.49 13.18 -22.11
N LEU A 430 -5.84 12.05 -21.51
CA LEU A 430 -6.68 11.00 -22.08
C LEU A 430 -8.16 11.15 -21.68
N ASP A 431 -8.56 12.32 -21.19
CA ASP A 431 -9.98 12.64 -21.03
C ASP A 431 -10.66 12.69 -22.40
N THR A 432 -11.98 12.50 -22.39
CA THR A 432 -12.83 12.71 -23.58
C THR A 432 -13.73 13.93 -23.42
N ASP A 433 -13.95 14.39 -22.18
CA ASP A 433 -14.83 15.51 -21.83
C ASP A 433 -13.99 16.77 -21.53
N HIS A 434 -13.95 17.68 -22.51
CA HIS A 434 -13.19 18.93 -22.42
C HIS A 434 -13.63 19.82 -21.24
N ALA A 435 -14.94 19.94 -21.00
CA ALA A 435 -15.47 20.80 -19.95
C ALA A 435 -15.12 20.29 -18.55
N LYS A 436 -15.13 18.96 -18.35
CA LYS A 436 -14.68 18.35 -17.09
C LYS A 436 -13.18 18.56 -16.86
N LEU A 437 -12.38 18.37 -17.90
CA LEU A 437 -10.94 18.60 -17.84
C LEU A 437 -10.64 20.07 -17.48
N GLU A 438 -11.22 21.02 -18.20
CA GLU A 438 -11.06 22.45 -17.96
C GLU A 438 -11.48 22.83 -16.53
N SER A 439 -12.63 22.34 -16.08
CA SER A 439 -13.10 22.55 -14.70
C SER A 439 -12.14 21.97 -13.66
N TYR A 440 -11.56 20.80 -13.92
CA TYR A 440 -10.56 20.21 -13.02
C TYR A 440 -9.29 21.05 -12.97
N LEU A 441 -8.74 21.45 -14.13
CA LEU A 441 -7.52 22.24 -14.20
C LEU A 441 -7.68 23.60 -13.52
N ALA A 442 -8.81 24.27 -13.74
CA ALA A 442 -9.12 25.56 -13.13
C ALA A 442 -9.28 25.46 -11.60
N ARG A 443 -10.08 24.49 -11.12
CA ARG A 443 -10.28 24.28 -9.68
C ARG A 443 -8.98 23.93 -8.96
N ASN A 444 -8.14 23.14 -9.60
CA ASN A 444 -6.87 22.72 -9.02
C ASN A 444 -5.73 23.70 -9.29
N ARG A 445 -5.92 24.75 -10.11
CA ARG A 445 -4.88 25.70 -10.51
C ARG A 445 -3.63 25.02 -11.08
N VAL A 446 -3.81 24.07 -12.01
CA VAL A 446 -2.69 23.37 -12.63
C VAL A 446 -1.87 24.36 -13.48
N PRO A 447 -0.58 24.60 -13.16
CA PRO A 447 0.17 25.71 -13.74
C PRO A 447 0.90 25.40 -15.05
N TRP A 448 0.86 24.14 -15.51
CA TRP A 448 1.52 23.70 -16.75
C TRP A 448 0.54 23.42 -17.89
N ALA A 449 1.08 23.41 -19.11
CA ALA A 449 0.31 23.13 -20.32
C ALA A 449 -0.23 21.69 -20.33
N ASN A 450 -1.42 21.53 -20.88
CA ASN A 450 -2.05 20.24 -21.10
C ASN A 450 -2.47 20.15 -22.57
N LEU A 451 -2.11 19.06 -23.24
CA LEU A 451 -2.59 18.71 -24.57
C LEU A 451 -3.82 17.82 -24.43
N PHE A 452 -4.80 18.09 -25.27
CA PHE A 452 -6.07 17.38 -25.26
C PHE A 452 -6.58 17.24 -26.69
N GLN A 453 -7.05 16.04 -27.03
CA GLN A 453 -7.79 15.82 -28.27
C GLN A 453 -9.18 15.31 -27.95
N LYS A 454 -10.18 16.06 -28.43
CA LYS A 454 -11.59 15.75 -28.21
C LYS A 454 -11.93 14.32 -28.66
N ASP A 455 -12.63 13.59 -27.79
CA ASP A 455 -13.11 12.22 -28.01
C ASP A 455 -12.01 11.17 -28.31
N ALA A 456 -10.73 11.48 -28.10
CA ALA A 456 -9.63 10.56 -28.42
C ALA A 456 -9.42 9.48 -27.35
N GLY A 457 -9.40 9.85 -26.07
CA GLY A 457 -9.07 8.93 -24.98
C GLY A 457 -7.77 8.17 -25.24
N TRP A 458 -7.80 6.83 -25.18
CA TRP A 458 -6.66 5.97 -25.52
C TRP A 458 -6.16 6.08 -26.97
N LYS A 459 -6.95 6.67 -27.88
CA LYS A 459 -6.55 6.94 -29.27
C LYS A 459 -5.83 8.28 -29.43
N HIS A 460 -5.49 8.97 -28.35
CA HIS A 460 -4.72 10.20 -28.41
C HIS A 460 -3.41 9.95 -29.22
N PRO A 461 -3.06 10.78 -30.22
CA PRO A 461 -1.93 10.56 -31.12
C PRO A 461 -0.62 10.32 -30.38
N MET A 462 -0.34 11.12 -29.35
CA MET A 462 0.86 10.92 -28.52
C MET A 462 0.82 9.62 -27.70
N ALA A 463 -0.35 9.22 -27.18
CA ALA A 463 -0.48 7.95 -26.47
C ALA A 463 -0.21 6.76 -27.41
N VAL A 464 -0.72 6.82 -28.64
CA VAL A 464 -0.49 5.79 -29.67
C VAL A 464 0.98 5.79 -30.13
N LYS A 465 1.54 6.97 -30.45
CA LYS A 465 2.92 7.16 -30.94
C LYS A 465 3.95 6.56 -29.98
N TYR A 466 3.74 6.72 -28.66
CA TYR A 466 4.65 6.25 -27.62
C TYR A 466 4.20 4.95 -26.93
N GLY A 467 3.21 4.23 -27.49
CA GLY A 467 2.79 2.93 -26.97
C GLY A 467 2.25 2.95 -25.54
N ILE A 468 1.52 4.01 -25.19
CA ILE A 468 0.96 4.21 -23.85
C ILE A 468 -0.32 3.40 -23.71
N HIS A 469 -0.24 2.31 -22.93
CA HIS A 469 -1.36 1.38 -22.69
C HIS A 469 -1.87 1.39 -21.25
N ALA A 470 -1.26 2.20 -20.39
CA ALA A 470 -1.67 2.38 -19.00
C ALA A 470 -1.33 3.81 -18.55
N ILE A 471 -2.17 4.37 -17.70
CA ILE A 471 -1.92 5.64 -17.01
C ILE A 471 -2.00 5.40 -15.49
N PRO A 472 -1.21 6.12 -14.67
CA PRO A 472 -0.28 7.17 -15.07
C PRO A 472 0.97 6.62 -15.78
N THR A 473 1.45 7.32 -16.80
CA THR A 473 2.79 7.10 -17.38
C THR A 473 3.50 8.45 -17.46
N ALA A 474 4.66 8.56 -16.84
CA ALA A 474 5.41 9.82 -16.79
C ALA A 474 6.80 9.63 -17.42
N ILE A 475 7.02 10.34 -18.53
CA ILE A 475 8.28 10.32 -19.28
C ILE A 475 9.05 11.59 -18.94
N LEU A 476 10.23 11.42 -18.34
CA LEU A 476 11.14 12.52 -18.08
C LEU A 476 12.11 12.68 -19.24
N VAL A 477 12.13 13.87 -19.83
CA VAL A 477 13.01 14.28 -20.92
C VAL A 477 14.07 15.22 -20.37
N GLY A 478 15.33 15.00 -20.73
CA GLY A 478 16.45 15.87 -20.36
C GLY A 478 16.48 17.15 -21.20
N ALA A 479 17.28 18.11 -20.76
CA ALA A 479 17.50 19.38 -21.48
C ALA A 479 18.07 19.20 -22.91
N ASP A 480 18.66 18.04 -23.19
CA ASP A 480 19.14 17.64 -24.53
C ASP A 480 18.05 17.03 -25.42
N GLY A 481 16.80 17.01 -24.95
CA GLY A 481 15.63 16.48 -25.66
C GLY A 481 15.50 14.96 -25.62
N LYS A 482 16.37 14.24 -24.90
CA LYS A 482 16.35 12.77 -24.82
C LYS A 482 15.61 12.27 -23.59
N VAL A 483 14.97 11.11 -23.70
CA VAL A 483 14.31 10.46 -22.55
C VAL A 483 15.33 10.02 -21.53
N VAL A 484 15.18 10.49 -20.29
CA VAL A 484 15.96 10.09 -19.11
C VAL A 484 15.27 8.96 -18.37
N SER A 485 13.94 8.97 -18.30
CA SER A 485 13.15 7.96 -17.59
C SER A 485 11.74 7.85 -18.17
N VAL A 486 11.14 6.67 -18.09
CA VAL A 486 9.74 6.40 -18.48
C VAL A 486 8.86 6.01 -17.27
N ASN A 487 9.38 6.24 -16.07
CA ASN A 487 8.68 6.00 -14.80
C ASN A 487 9.11 7.00 -13.72
N ALA A 488 9.22 8.28 -14.10
CA ALA A 488 9.59 9.36 -13.21
C ALA A 488 8.38 9.83 -12.38
N ARG A 489 8.02 9.08 -11.34
CA ARG A 489 6.90 9.35 -10.43
C ARG A 489 7.30 9.16 -8.97
N GLY A 490 6.49 9.69 -8.05
CA GLY A 490 6.76 9.65 -6.62
C GLY A 490 8.13 10.27 -6.29
N THR A 491 8.90 9.60 -5.42
CA THR A 491 10.25 10.07 -5.04
C THR A 491 11.23 10.05 -6.21
N LYS A 492 11.05 9.14 -7.18
CA LYS A 492 11.95 9.04 -8.34
C LYS A 492 11.95 10.29 -9.20
N LEU A 493 10.81 10.98 -9.32
CA LEU A 493 10.77 12.25 -10.05
C LEU A 493 11.73 13.25 -9.40
N GLN A 494 11.61 13.42 -8.08
CA GLN A 494 12.48 14.32 -7.32
C GLN A 494 13.96 13.93 -7.46
N GLU A 495 14.31 12.65 -7.26
CA GLU A 495 15.69 12.16 -7.35
C GLU A 495 16.30 12.45 -8.73
N GLN A 496 15.50 12.26 -9.80
CA GLN A 496 15.94 12.54 -11.15
C GLN A 496 16.10 14.04 -11.42
N LEU A 497 15.19 14.87 -10.92
CA LEU A 497 15.31 16.33 -11.04
C LEU A 497 16.52 16.85 -10.28
N GLU A 498 16.76 16.36 -9.06
CA GLU A 498 17.94 16.73 -8.28
C GLU A 498 19.24 16.34 -9.01
N ARG A 499 19.27 15.15 -9.60
CA ARG A 499 20.40 14.68 -10.40
C ARG A 499 20.65 15.54 -11.65
N LEU A 500 19.59 15.95 -12.34
CA LEU A 500 19.69 16.67 -13.61
C LEU A 500 19.90 18.18 -13.43
N LEU A 501 19.29 18.76 -12.40
CA LEU A 501 19.20 20.20 -12.21
C LEU A 501 19.94 20.70 -10.97
N GLY A 502 20.46 19.81 -10.10
CA GLY A 502 20.96 20.14 -8.76
C GLY A 502 19.84 20.16 -7.72
N PRO A 503 20.12 20.34 -6.42
CA PRO A 503 19.09 20.35 -5.38
C PRO A 503 18.03 21.43 -5.64
N ALA A 504 16.77 21.19 -5.27
CA ALA A 504 15.71 22.19 -5.37
C ALA A 504 16.15 23.50 -4.71
N GLU A 505 16.11 24.61 -5.48
CA GLU A 505 16.29 25.96 -4.94
C GLU A 505 14.93 26.56 -4.67
N ILE A 506 14.80 27.18 -3.51
CA ILE A 506 13.60 27.90 -3.12
C ILE A 506 13.82 29.36 -3.46
N ASP A 507 12.81 29.99 -4.06
CA ASP A 507 12.68 31.44 -4.01
C ASP A 507 12.65 31.86 -2.53
N GLU A 508 13.67 32.60 -2.08
CA GLU A 508 13.83 32.99 -0.67
C GLU A 508 12.68 33.86 -0.16
N ASN A 509 11.78 34.33 -1.05
CA ASN A 509 10.59 35.09 -0.68
C ASN A 509 9.42 34.19 -0.21
N TRP A 510 9.63 33.52 0.93
CA TRP A 510 8.61 32.74 1.64
C TRP A 510 7.35 33.52 2.00
N GLN A 511 7.43 34.85 2.10
CA GLN A 511 6.30 35.68 2.48
C GLN A 511 5.14 35.53 1.49
N SER A 512 5.42 35.49 0.19
CA SER A 512 4.40 35.28 -0.84
C SER A 512 3.67 33.93 -0.74
N VAL A 513 4.41 32.88 -0.38
CA VAL A 513 3.86 31.53 -0.16
C VAL A 513 3.00 31.52 1.09
N ILE A 514 3.48 32.14 2.16
CA ILE A 514 2.75 32.30 3.42
C ILE A 514 1.46 33.08 3.19
N ASP A 515 1.49 34.20 2.47
CA ASP A 515 0.30 35.03 2.20
C ASP A 515 -0.76 34.24 1.40
N SER A 516 -0.31 33.45 0.42
CA SER A 516 -1.18 32.54 -0.35
C SER A 516 -1.80 31.46 0.54
N LEU A 517 -1.01 30.86 1.43
CA LEU A 517 -1.48 29.86 2.38
C LEU A 517 -2.41 30.44 3.43
N ASP A 518 -2.13 31.63 3.94
CA ASP A 518 -2.98 32.39 4.86
C ASP A 518 -4.36 32.61 4.24
N GLN A 519 -4.43 33.00 2.97
CA GLN A 519 -5.72 33.13 2.26
C GLN A 519 -6.42 31.78 2.12
N ARG A 520 -5.69 30.71 1.75
CA ARG A 520 -6.27 29.37 1.58
C ARG A 520 -6.85 28.80 2.88
N VAL A 521 -6.18 29.01 4.03
CA VAL A 521 -6.73 28.58 5.32
C VAL A 521 -7.88 29.45 5.81
N GLN A 522 -7.98 30.71 5.35
CA GLN A 522 -9.17 31.54 5.59
C GLN A 522 -10.36 31.04 4.76
N ASP A 523 -10.11 30.64 3.51
CA ASP A 523 -11.14 30.11 2.61
C ASP A 523 -11.64 28.72 3.06
N ASP A 524 -10.77 27.90 3.66
CA ASP A 524 -11.08 26.54 4.14
C ASP A 524 -10.47 26.27 5.54
N PRO A 525 -11.06 26.83 6.62
CA PRO A 525 -10.47 26.83 7.96
C PRO A 525 -10.48 25.47 8.66
N GLU A 526 -11.30 24.51 8.20
CA GLU A 526 -11.37 23.16 8.78
C GLU A 526 -10.33 22.20 8.15
N ASN A 527 -9.58 22.68 7.15
CA ASN A 527 -8.60 21.86 6.45
C ASN A 527 -7.27 21.81 7.19
N ALA A 528 -7.14 20.84 8.08
CA ALA A 528 -5.92 20.61 8.85
C ALA A 528 -4.67 20.39 7.99
N THR A 529 -4.79 19.93 6.74
CA THR A 529 -3.64 19.77 5.84
C THR A 529 -3.10 21.13 5.38
N LEU A 530 -3.98 22.08 5.05
CA LEU A 530 -3.59 23.45 4.72
C LEU A 530 -2.96 24.16 5.91
N TRP A 531 -3.52 23.99 7.10
CA TRP A 531 -2.93 24.52 8.34
C TRP A 531 -1.55 23.95 8.62
N GLU A 532 -1.32 22.66 8.32
CA GLU A 532 -0.03 22.02 8.51
C GLU A 532 1.00 22.54 7.49
N GLU A 533 0.62 22.68 6.21
CA GLU A 533 1.43 23.31 5.17
C GLU A 533 1.84 24.74 5.58
N LEU A 534 0.89 25.55 6.08
CA LEU A 534 1.14 26.90 6.59
C LEU A 534 2.07 26.89 7.82
N ALA A 535 1.81 26.03 8.81
CA ALA A 535 2.60 25.94 10.03
C ALA A 535 4.07 25.60 9.74
N ASN A 536 4.30 24.63 8.85
CA ASN A 536 5.65 24.24 8.49
C ASN A 536 6.35 25.34 7.66
N THR A 537 5.64 26.02 6.75
CA THR A 537 6.20 27.13 5.96
C THR A 537 6.57 28.32 6.85
N GLN A 538 5.72 28.66 7.82
CA GLN A 538 6.02 29.69 8.84
C GLN A 538 7.22 29.29 9.72
N ALA A 539 7.31 28.01 10.13
CA ALA A 539 8.48 27.50 10.85
C ALA A 539 9.76 27.61 10.00
N ARG A 540 9.65 27.37 8.69
CA ARG A 540 10.78 27.50 7.76
C ARG A 540 11.30 28.93 7.66
N ALA A 541 10.37 29.89 7.65
CA ALA A 541 10.65 31.31 7.67
C ALA A 541 10.98 31.84 9.09
N GLU A 542 11.15 30.95 10.07
CA GLU A 542 11.45 31.26 11.47
C GLU A 542 10.41 32.21 12.12
N GLN A 543 9.17 32.21 11.62
CA GLN A 543 8.04 32.95 12.20
C GLN A 543 7.40 32.12 13.32
N TRP A 544 8.17 31.82 14.38
CA TRP A 544 7.83 30.83 15.41
C TRP A 544 6.47 31.04 16.07
N ASN A 545 6.14 32.27 16.47
CA ASN A 545 4.83 32.59 17.07
C ASN A 545 3.66 32.28 16.13
N ARG A 546 3.80 32.62 14.83
CA ARG A 546 2.76 32.33 13.81
C ARG A 546 2.67 30.83 13.55
N SER A 547 3.80 30.16 13.41
CA SER A 547 3.87 28.71 13.26
C SER A 547 3.23 27.99 14.45
N GLY A 548 3.46 28.46 15.69
CA GLY A 548 2.87 27.91 16.90
C GLY A 548 1.34 28.06 16.90
N HIS A 549 0.82 29.20 16.48
CA HIS A 549 -0.62 29.38 16.27
C HIS A 549 -1.18 28.37 15.25
N SER A 550 -0.54 28.23 14.10
CA SER A 550 -0.97 27.30 13.05
C SER A 550 -0.90 25.84 13.50
N TYR A 551 0.15 25.43 14.21
CA TYR A 551 0.25 24.07 14.75
C TYR A 551 -0.79 23.78 15.84
N ARG A 552 -1.19 24.77 16.66
CA ARG A 552 -2.32 24.59 17.60
C ARG A 552 -3.61 24.27 16.85
N LYS A 553 -3.86 24.92 15.71
CA LYS A 553 -4.98 24.60 14.82
C LYS A 553 -4.88 23.19 14.27
N VAL A 554 -3.72 22.79 13.76
CA VAL A 554 -3.48 21.40 13.30
C VAL A 554 -3.76 20.39 14.41
N TYR A 555 -3.24 20.63 15.61
CA TYR A 555 -3.38 19.73 16.75
C TYR A 555 -4.85 19.55 17.14
N ALA A 556 -5.60 20.65 17.22
CA ALA A 556 -7.04 20.62 17.52
C ALA A 556 -7.86 19.91 16.41
N LEU A 557 -7.66 20.27 15.14
CA LEU A 557 -8.39 19.68 14.01
C LEU A 557 -8.09 18.18 13.80
N ARG A 558 -6.95 17.71 14.30
CA ARG A 558 -6.57 16.28 14.29
C ARG A 558 -6.93 15.58 15.61
N ASN A 559 -7.86 16.12 16.40
CA ASN A 559 -8.31 15.53 17.67
C ASN A 559 -7.15 15.20 18.62
N ASN A 560 -6.20 16.13 18.76
CA ASN A 560 -5.03 16.00 19.66
C ASN A 560 -4.18 14.75 19.36
N HIS A 561 -4.09 14.36 18.09
CA HIS A 561 -3.36 13.17 17.66
C HIS A 561 -1.88 13.23 18.07
N ALA A 562 -1.35 12.11 18.60
CA ALA A 562 0.00 12.05 19.16
C ALA A 562 1.10 12.54 18.22
N GLU A 563 1.05 12.17 16.93
CA GLU A 563 2.06 12.61 15.93
C GLU A 563 2.14 14.13 15.73
N LYS A 564 1.10 14.89 16.13
CA LYS A 564 1.06 16.35 15.99
C LYS A 564 1.50 17.08 17.26
N PHE A 565 1.62 16.37 18.39
CA PHE A 565 2.09 16.92 19.66
C PHE A 565 3.54 17.41 19.58
N LEU A 566 4.47 16.58 19.09
CA LEU A 566 5.90 16.90 19.11
C LEU A 566 6.26 18.13 18.25
N PRO A 567 5.77 18.30 17.00
CA PRO A 567 5.99 19.54 16.25
C PRO A 567 5.48 20.78 16.97
N LEU A 568 4.28 20.71 17.57
CA LEU A 568 3.72 21.84 18.32
C LEU A 568 4.59 22.17 19.54
N ALA A 569 4.93 21.17 20.35
CA ALA A 569 5.79 21.33 21.53
C ALA A 569 7.14 21.97 21.15
N ALA A 570 7.77 21.50 20.07
CA ALA A 570 9.04 22.03 19.59
C ALA A 570 8.92 23.50 19.11
N VAL A 571 7.86 23.87 18.38
CA VAL A 571 7.67 25.27 17.97
C VAL A 571 7.40 26.19 19.16
N LEU A 572 6.68 25.73 20.19
CA LEU A 572 6.46 26.52 21.41
C LEU A 572 7.79 26.82 22.12
N LEU A 573 8.71 25.84 22.20
CA LEU A 573 10.06 26.07 22.73
C LEU A 573 10.87 27.05 21.87
N LEU A 574 10.76 26.98 20.54
CA LEU A 574 11.44 27.92 19.62
C LEU A 574 10.84 29.33 19.66
N ALA A 575 9.55 29.45 19.97
CA ALA A 575 8.83 30.69 20.17
C ALA A 575 9.05 31.30 21.57
N ASP A 576 9.81 30.62 22.44
CA ASP A 576 10.00 30.96 23.86
C ASP A 576 8.68 31.06 24.65
N GLU A 577 7.66 30.29 24.26
CA GLU A 577 6.35 30.19 24.92
C GLU A 577 6.32 29.05 25.96
N GLN A 578 7.17 29.15 27.00
CA GLN A 578 7.38 28.10 28.01
C GLN A 578 6.08 27.65 28.71
N ASP A 579 5.25 28.59 29.18
CA ASP A 579 4.00 28.27 29.89
C ASP A 579 3.03 27.44 29.03
N ALA A 580 2.96 27.75 27.73
CA ALA A 580 2.12 27.02 26.79
C ALA A 580 2.68 25.63 26.49
N TYR A 581 4.00 25.51 26.36
CA TYR A 581 4.68 24.22 26.22
C TYR A 581 4.41 23.31 27.43
N GLU A 582 4.58 23.82 28.65
CA GLU A 582 4.36 23.05 29.88
C GLU A 582 2.91 22.62 30.03
N THR A 583 1.96 23.50 29.69
CA THR A 583 0.53 23.17 29.68
C THR A 583 0.24 22.04 28.70
N LEU A 584 0.75 22.12 27.47
CA LEU A 584 0.60 21.09 26.45
C LEU A 584 1.19 19.75 26.89
N CYS A 585 2.38 19.75 27.50
CA CYS A 585 3.01 18.54 28.02
C CYS A 585 2.18 17.88 29.13
N LYS A 586 1.64 18.67 30.08
CA LYS A 586 0.77 18.16 31.15
C LYS A 586 -0.53 17.57 30.60
N GLU A 587 -1.14 18.21 29.62
CA GLU A 587 -2.34 17.69 28.95
C GLU A 587 -2.04 16.37 28.24
N PHE A 588 -0.92 16.30 27.51
CA PHE A 588 -0.50 15.08 26.82
C PHE A 588 -0.24 13.93 27.80
N GLU A 589 0.48 14.22 28.88
CA GLU A 589 0.78 13.25 29.95
C GLU A 589 -0.49 12.71 30.61
N SER A 590 -1.50 13.55 30.81
CA SER A 590 -2.78 13.13 31.41
C SER A 590 -3.53 12.08 30.58
N GLY A 591 -3.26 12.02 29.27
CA GLY A 591 -3.80 11.01 28.36
C GLY A 591 -2.95 9.75 28.23
N LEU A 592 -1.79 9.67 28.91
CA LEU A 592 -0.93 8.48 28.88
C LEU A 592 -1.37 7.46 29.94
N ASP A 593 -1.49 6.21 29.54
CA ASP A 593 -1.69 5.07 30.42
C ASP A 593 -0.64 3.97 30.16
N ASP A 594 -0.75 2.85 30.89
CA ASP A 594 0.20 1.75 30.75
C ASP A 594 0.14 1.00 29.42
N SER A 595 -0.90 1.24 28.61
CA SER A 595 -1.05 0.69 27.26
C SER A 595 -0.39 1.56 26.18
N ALA A 596 0.18 2.72 26.55
CA ALA A 596 0.84 3.63 25.62
C ALA A 596 1.91 2.92 24.78
N SER A 597 1.80 3.08 23.45
CA SER A 597 2.74 2.48 22.51
C SER A 597 4.16 3.04 22.65
N ALA A 598 5.16 2.29 22.19
CA ALA A 598 6.54 2.78 22.11
C ALA A 598 6.64 4.10 21.33
N ARG A 599 5.82 4.27 20.28
CA ARG A 599 5.75 5.48 19.46
C ARG A 599 5.21 6.67 20.25
N THR A 600 4.13 6.49 21.01
CA THR A 600 3.53 7.56 21.83
C THR A 600 4.50 8.02 22.91
N LEU A 601 5.13 7.07 23.63
CA LEU A 601 6.15 7.36 24.64
C LEU A 601 7.37 8.06 24.06
N TYR A 602 7.79 7.66 22.86
CA TYR A 602 8.87 8.32 22.13
C TYR A 602 8.56 9.79 21.83
N LEU A 603 7.35 10.11 21.35
CA LEU A 603 6.95 11.49 21.03
C LEU A 603 6.95 12.36 22.29
N TYR A 604 6.43 11.83 23.40
CA TYR A 604 6.43 12.51 24.70
C TYR A 604 7.84 12.75 25.23
N ALA A 605 8.64 11.67 25.34
CA ALA A 605 10.01 11.74 25.82
C ALA A 605 10.89 12.67 24.98
N ARG A 606 10.67 12.70 23.66
CA ARG A 606 11.44 13.55 22.76
C ARG A 606 11.09 15.01 22.93
N ALA A 607 9.83 15.37 23.20
CA ALA A 607 9.46 16.74 23.52
C ALA A 607 10.13 17.19 24.82
N LEU A 608 10.00 16.38 25.88
CA LEU A 608 10.64 16.66 27.17
C LEU A 608 12.16 16.81 27.07
N GLY A 609 12.81 15.94 26.29
CA GLY A 609 14.26 15.98 26.12
C GLY A 609 14.81 17.18 25.33
N LEU A 610 13.93 18.01 24.75
CA LEU A 610 14.28 19.26 24.06
C LEU A 610 14.14 20.50 24.96
N ASP A 611 13.54 20.37 26.14
CA ASP A 611 13.44 21.46 27.11
C ASP A 611 14.66 21.44 28.05
N PHE A 612 15.59 22.35 27.80
CA PHE A 612 16.80 22.56 28.60
C PHE A 612 16.59 23.50 29.80
N ASN A 613 15.41 24.10 29.94
CA ASN A 613 15.07 25.02 31.03
C ASN A 613 14.29 24.33 32.17
N SER A 614 13.63 23.20 31.90
CA SER A 614 12.87 22.47 32.92
C SER A 614 13.77 21.83 33.99
N THR A 615 13.43 22.08 35.25
CA THR A 615 14.06 21.45 36.43
C THR A 615 13.21 20.35 37.07
N GLU A 616 11.95 20.19 36.63
CA GLU A 616 10.95 19.33 37.30
C GLU A 616 10.57 18.07 36.50
N THR A 617 10.64 18.10 35.16
CA THR A 617 10.09 17.02 34.32
C THR A 617 11.21 16.24 33.62
N THR A 618 11.38 14.96 33.96
CA THR A 618 12.47 14.14 33.39
C THR A 618 12.00 13.35 32.17
N ALA A 619 12.67 13.53 31.03
CA ALA A 619 12.44 12.73 29.82
C ALA A 619 12.90 11.25 29.95
N LEU A 620 13.68 10.93 30.98
CA LEU A 620 14.40 9.66 31.12
C LEU A 620 13.50 8.44 31.30
N GLY A 621 12.44 8.56 32.11
CA GLY A 621 11.48 7.48 32.33
C GLY A 621 10.84 6.99 31.02
N PRO A 622 10.10 7.86 30.31
CA PRO A 622 9.46 7.48 29.06
C PRO A 622 10.48 7.14 27.95
N ALA A 623 11.65 7.79 27.90
CA ALA A 623 12.70 7.45 26.94
C ALA A 623 13.28 6.04 27.13
N LYS A 624 13.49 5.61 28.38
CA LYS A 624 13.95 4.23 28.66
C LYS A 624 12.90 3.21 28.25
N ARG A 625 11.63 3.45 28.61
CA ARG A 625 10.51 2.56 28.30
C ARG A 625 10.34 2.39 26.79
N CYS A 626 10.48 3.44 25.98
CA CYS A 626 10.37 3.30 24.52
C CYS A 626 11.53 2.50 23.91
N VAL A 627 12.77 2.64 24.41
CA VAL A 627 13.92 1.83 23.98
C VAL A 627 13.78 0.37 24.39
N GLU A 628 13.26 0.09 25.59
CA GLU A 628 13.00 -1.27 26.09
C GLU A 628 11.95 -2.00 25.26
N MET A 629 10.89 -1.29 24.83
CA MET A 629 9.83 -1.86 24.00
C MET A 629 10.28 -2.12 22.56
N ASP A 630 11.01 -1.18 21.96
CA ASP A 630 11.44 -1.26 20.57
C ASP A 630 12.72 -0.43 20.37
N PRO A 631 13.93 -0.99 20.34
CA PRO A 631 15.17 -0.19 20.40
C PRO A 631 15.57 0.47 19.06
N GLN A 632 14.69 1.22 18.39
CA GLN A 632 14.99 1.88 17.11
C GLN A 632 15.97 3.05 17.24
N LYS A 633 16.67 3.38 16.14
CA LYS A 633 17.69 4.44 16.09
C LYS A 633 17.20 5.81 16.62
N TRP A 634 15.96 6.19 16.34
CA TRP A 634 15.35 7.41 16.88
C TRP A 634 14.98 7.32 18.37
N HIS A 635 14.61 6.14 18.89
CA HIS A 635 14.40 5.94 20.34
C HIS A 635 15.73 6.05 21.10
N LEU A 636 16.82 5.52 20.52
CA LEU A 636 18.17 5.67 21.08
C LEU A 636 18.61 7.14 21.13
N HIS A 637 18.29 7.93 20.08
CA HIS A 637 18.52 9.37 20.08
C HIS A 637 17.70 10.08 21.18
N THR A 638 16.42 9.76 21.32
CA THR A 638 15.56 10.32 22.37
C THR A 638 16.14 10.04 23.77
N LEU A 639 16.64 8.83 24.01
CA LEU A 639 17.30 8.49 25.27
C LEU A 639 18.60 9.28 25.45
N ALA A 640 19.39 9.48 24.39
CA ALA A 640 20.59 10.32 24.44
C ALA A 640 20.27 11.78 24.83
N ALA A 641 19.24 12.38 24.21
CA ALA A 641 18.77 13.73 24.54
C ALA A 641 18.25 13.82 25.99
N ALA A 642 17.52 12.80 26.46
CA ALA A 642 17.07 12.75 27.84
C ALA A 642 18.23 12.64 28.86
N HIS A 643 19.30 11.91 28.52
CA HIS A 643 20.52 11.88 29.35
C HIS A 643 21.27 13.22 29.32
N LEU A 644 21.30 13.90 28.17
CA LEU A 644 21.87 15.23 28.05
C LEU A 644 21.12 16.21 28.94
N GLN A 645 19.79 16.30 28.82
CA GLN A 645 18.95 17.14 29.68
C GLN A 645 19.21 16.90 31.17
N ALA A 646 19.37 15.64 31.56
CA ALA A 646 19.59 15.24 32.96
C ALA A 646 21.03 15.41 33.48
N GLY A 647 21.93 16.04 32.72
CA GLY A 647 23.31 16.25 33.15
C GLY A 647 24.21 15.00 33.08
N ARG A 648 23.78 13.94 32.37
CA ARG A 648 24.49 12.66 32.27
C ARG A 648 25.23 12.54 30.95
N TRP A 649 26.28 13.34 30.82
CA TRP A 649 27.00 13.57 29.57
C TRP A 649 27.65 12.32 28.99
N ASP A 650 28.24 11.46 29.83
CA ASP A 650 28.83 10.20 29.38
C ASP A 650 27.79 9.26 28.74
N ASP A 651 26.63 9.13 29.38
CA ASP A 651 25.52 8.34 28.86
C ASP A 651 24.96 8.96 27.57
N ALA A 652 24.82 10.29 27.52
CA ALA A 652 24.36 11.00 26.33
C ALA A 652 25.26 10.70 25.13
N VAL A 653 26.59 10.78 25.30
CA VAL A 653 27.57 10.42 24.25
C VAL A 653 27.43 8.96 23.83
N SER A 654 27.33 8.05 24.79
CA SER A 654 27.21 6.61 24.54
C SER A 654 25.97 6.28 23.70
N TRP A 655 24.79 6.80 24.09
CA TRP A 655 23.54 6.53 23.39
C TRP A 655 23.45 7.23 22.04
N ALA A 656 23.96 8.46 21.89
CA ALA A 656 24.00 9.14 20.61
C ALA A 656 24.87 8.39 19.58
N LYS A 657 26.03 7.86 20.00
CA LYS A 657 26.86 7.02 19.15
C LYS A 657 26.17 5.72 18.76
N ARG A 658 25.52 5.02 19.69
CA ARG A 658 24.72 3.81 19.39
C ARG A 658 23.60 4.08 18.40
N SER A 659 22.95 5.25 18.50
CA SER A 659 21.94 5.68 17.52
C SER A 659 22.53 5.79 16.11
N ILE A 660 23.72 6.38 15.98
CA ILE A 660 24.44 6.50 14.69
C ILE A 660 24.87 5.13 14.17
N GLU A 661 25.47 4.28 15.01
CA GLU A 661 25.95 2.95 14.63
C GLU A 661 24.83 2.00 14.18
N LYS A 662 23.60 2.21 14.66
CA LYS A 662 22.44 1.41 14.27
C LYS A 662 21.99 1.62 12.83
N GLY A 663 22.54 2.62 12.14
CA GLY A 663 22.38 2.84 10.70
C GLY A 663 21.70 4.16 10.37
N ASP A 664 21.55 4.40 9.07
CA ASP A 664 21.20 5.75 8.61
C ASP A 664 19.73 6.13 8.86
N TRP A 665 19.48 7.37 9.31
CA TRP A 665 18.19 8.07 9.34
C TRP A 665 18.36 9.55 9.02
N HIS A 666 17.35 10.13 8.36
CA HIS A 666 17.42 11.51 7.85
C HIS A 666 17.66 12.62 8.92
N ALA A 667 17.63 12.31 10.22
CA ALA A 667 17.81 13.26 11.33
C ALA A 667 19.12 13.07 12.12
N HIS A 668 20.17 12.50 11.52
CA HIS A 668 21.48 12.31 12.19
C HIS A 668 22.07 13.57 12.80
N VAL A 669 21.80 14.74 12.21
CA VAL A 669 22.26 16.03 12.74
C VAL A 669 21.86 16.22 14.21
N CYS A 670 20.69 15.72 14.63
CA CYS A 670 20.26 15.78 16.02
C CYS A 670 21.23 15.03 16.97
N ASN A 671 21.77 13.88 16.54
CA ASN A 671 22.80 13.17 17.32
C ASN A 671 24.11 13.95 17.36
N TRP A 672 24.52 14.59 16.26
CA TRP A 672 25.74 15.39 16.22
C TRP A 672 25.64 16.59 17.15
N LEU A 673 24.48 17.25 17.21
CA LEU A 673 24.24 18.35 18.14
C LEU A 673 24.25 17.90 19.60
N VAL A 674 23.60 16.77 19.92
CA VAL A 674 23.69 16.15 21.26
C VAL A 674 25.14 15.83 21.63
N LEU A 675 25.93 15.28 20.69
CA LEU A 675 27.35 15.00 20.90
C LEU A 675 28.16 16.29 21.09
N ALA A 676 27.90 17.33 20.30
CA ALA A 676 28.58 18.62 20.43
C ALA A 676 28.39 19.22 21.83
N ILE A 677 27.13 19.27 22.30
CA ILE A 677 26.80 19.76 23.64
C ILE A 677 27.42 18.85 24.72
N ALA A 678 27.22 17.53 24.65
CA ALA A 678 27.69 16.62 25.68
C ALA A 678 29.22 16.61 25.81
N TYR A 679 29.97 16.70 24.70
CA TYR A 679 31.43 16.80 24.76
C TYR A 679 31.90 18.15 25.32
N HIS A 680 31.19 19.24 25.01
CA HIS A 680 31.48 20.55 25.57
C HIS A 680 31.30 20.55 27.09
N GLU A 681 30.18 20.03 27.61
CA GLU A 681 29.90 19.92 29.05
C GLU A 681 30.90 19.04 29.80
N LYS A 682 31.54 18.09 29.10
CA LYS A 682 32.62 17.26 29.64
C LYS A 682 33.99 17.95 29.64
N GLY A 683 34.10 19.14 29.04
CA GLY A 683 35.36 19.86 28.84
C GLY A 683 36.18 19.39 27.64
N ASP A 684 35.68 18.48 26.79
CA ASP A 684 36.35 18.03 25.58
C ASP A 684 35.99 18.92 24.39
N LYS A 685 36.54 20.14 24.40
CA LYS A 685 36.26 21.17 23.38
C LYS A 685 36.64 20.74 21.96
N ALA A 686 37.65 19.88 21.82
CA ALA A 686 38.09 19.39 20.52
C ALA A 686 37.03 18.49 19.87
N GLN A 687 36.48 17.53 20.62
CA GLN A 687 35.37 16.70 20.10
C GLN A 687 34.10 17.53 19.92
N ALA A 688 33.78 18.44 20.84
CA ALA A 688 32.63 19.32 20.72
C ALA A 688 32.65 20.08 19.38
N LYS A 689 33.80 20.68 19.02
CA LYS A 689 33.99 21.38 17.76
C LYS A 689 33.81 20.48 16.54
N VAL A 690 34.34 19.25 16.55
CA VAL A 690 34.20 18.32 15.42
C VAL A 690 32.72 18.03 15.12
N TRP A 691 31.91 17.80 16.15
CA TRP A 691 30.49 17.52 15.96
C TRP A 691 29.69 18.77 15.60
N MET A 692 30.08 19.93 16.14
CA MET A 692 29.48 21.20 15.77
C MET A 692 29.75 21.54 14.30
N ASP A 693 31.00 21.45 13.84
CA ASP A 693 31.38 21.74 12.45
C ASP A 693 30.63 20.83 11.46
N LYS A 694 30.46 19.53 11.79
CA LYS A 694 29.62 18.61 11.02
C LYS A 694 28.17 19.07 10.94
N SER A 695 27.63 19.55 12.06
CA SER A 695 26.25 20.03 12.13
C SER A 695 26.06 21.31 11.32
N VAL A 696 26.99 22.25 11.41
CA VAL A 696 26.99 23.51 10.63
C VAL A 696 27.06 23.22 9.14
N ALA A 697 27.98 22.35 8.70
CA ALA A 697 28.07 21.93 7.31
C ALA A 697 26.75 21.31 6.82
N TRP A 698 26.15 20.46 7.65
CA TRP A 698 24.87 19.84 7.34
C TRP A 698 23.73 20.86 7.21
N PHE A 699 23.63 21.85 8.12
CA PHE A 699 22.66 22.93 7.96
C PHE A 699 22.93 23.75 6.69
N GLY A 700 24.18 24.08 6.37
CA GLY A 700 24.51 24.79 5.13
C GLY A 700 24.04 24.07 3.86
N ASP A 701 24.21 22.75 3.83
CA ASP A 701 23.80 21.92 2.69
C ASP A 701 22.29 21.68 2.61
N ASN A 702 21.60 21.64 3.76
CA ASN A 702 20.20 21.21 3.84
C ASN A 702 19.20 22.35 4.11
N GLU A 703 19.61 23.50 4.68
CA GLU A 703 18.77 24.69 4.86
C GLU A 703 18.32 25.32 3.53
N ARG A 704 18.83 24.86 2.40
CA ARG A 704 18.32 25.28 1.08
C ARG A 704 17.44 24.23 0.42
N ARG A 705 17.41 23.01 0.95
CA ARG A 705 16.66 21.89 0.38
C ARG A 705 15.22 21.89 0.88
N LEU A 706 14.34 21.37 0.04
CA LEU A 706 12.96 21.03 0.39
C LEU A 706 12.85 19.52 0.58
N ASN A 707 12.14 19.09 1.63
CA ASN A 707 11.61 17.74 1.73
C ASN A 707 10.37 17.63 0.87
N LEU A 708 10.67 17.57 -0.41
CA LEU A 708 9.72 17.39 -1.48
C LEU A 708 8.89 16.10 -1.24
N ALA A 709 9.46 15.02 -0.72
CA ALA A 709 8.70 13.79 -0.46
C ALA A 709 7.49 13.92 0.50
N ARG A 710 7.38 14.97 1.34
CA ARG A 710 6.33 15.08 2.39
C ARG A 710 5.48 16.34 2.37
N ASN A 711 5.68 17.23 1.40
CA ASN A 711 4.89 18.47 1.27
C ASN A 711 4.88 19.35 2.53
N ASP A 712 5.98 19.35 3.30
CA ASP A 712 6.07 20.05 4.57
C ASP A 712 6.95 21.30 4.51
N GLY A 713 7.51 21.72 3.36
CA GLY A 713 8.29 22.96 3.27
C GLY A 713 9.59 22.98 4.09
N LEU A 714 9.88 21.91 4.84
CA LEU A 714 11.06 21.76 5.69
C LEU A 714 12.05 20.81 5.00
N PRO A 715 13.36 20.84 5.30
CA PRO A 715 14.35 19.93 4.69
C PRO A 715 14.22 18.47 5.13
N MET A 716 13.47 18.23 6.20
CA MET A 716 13.14 16.91 6.72
C MET A 716 11.78 16.96 7.41
N VAL A 717 11.34 15.81 7.92
CA VAL A 717 10.10 15.65 8.68
C VAL A 717 10.00 16.70 9.80
N PRO A 718 8.82 17.30 10.06
CA PRO A 718 8.78 18.55 10.83
C PRO A 718 9.33 18.45 12.24
N HIS A 719 8.97 17.39 12.97
CA HIS A 719 9.48 17.19 14.32
C HIS A 719 11.01 17.02 14.38
N ASP A 720 11.61 16.38 13.38
CA ASP A 720 13.06 16.21 13.33
C ASP A 720 13.76 17.53 13.00
N TRP A 721 13.22 18.31 12.04
CA TRP A 721 13.76 19.61 11.68
C TRP A 721 13.70 20.59 12.86
N LEU A 722 12.55 20.67 13.51
CA LEU A 722 12.34 21.52 14.68
C LEU A 722 13.22 21.09 15.87
N SER A 723 13.34 19.78 16.12
CA SER A 723 14.30 19.26 17.12
C SER A 723 15.72 19.71 16.80
N ALA A 724 16.14 19.61 15.54
CA ALA A 724 17.46 20.03 15.11
C ALA A 724 17.68 21.53 15.33
N LYS A 725 16.68 22.39 15.03
CA LYS A 725 16.77 23.83 15.27
C LYS A 725 16.89 24.17 16.76
N ILE A 726 16.15 23.49 17.65
CA ILE A 726 16.29 23.66 19.11
C ILE A 726 17.69 23.26 19.57
N LEU A 727 18.13 22.06 19.21
CA LEU A 727 19.45 21.56 19.59
C LEU A 727 20.58 22.43 19.03
N TYR A 728 20.39 23.00 17.83
CA TYR A 728 21.35 23.92 17.22
C TYR A 728 21.39 25.27 17.94
N ARG A 729 20.23 25.82 18.32
CA ARG A 729 20.14 27.02 19.17
C ARG A 729 20.88 26.79 20.49
N GLU A 730 20.65 25.64 21.12
CA GLU A 730 21.28 25.27 22.38
C GLU A 730 22.79 25.07 22.26
N ALA A 731 23.24 24.33 21.24
CA ALA A 731 24.65 24.13 20.97
C ALA A 731 25.36 25.47 20.70
N ASN A 732 24.75 26.38 19.94
CA ASN A 732 25.31 27.71 19.70
C ASN A 732 25.38 28.55 20.98
N ALA A 733 24.35 28.52 21.84
CA ALA A 733 24.36 29.27 23.09
C ALA A 733 25.51 28.83 24.01
N ARG A 734 25.77 27.52 24.10
CA ARG A 734 26.82 26.95 24.95
C ARG A 734 28.23 27.07 24.35
N LEU A 735 28.39 26.70 23.08
CA LEU A 735 29.71 26.66 22.42
C LEU A 735 30.12 28.01 21.82
N GLY A 736 29.16 28.87 21.46
CA GLY A 736 29.40 30.17 20.82
C GLY A 736 29.85 31.27 21.79
N SER A 737 29.50 31.16 23.07
CA SER A 737 29.91 32.10 24.13
C SER A 737 31.38 32.00 24.54
N GLU A 738 32.17 31.11 23.91
CA GLU A 738 33.61 30.97 24.15
C GLU A 738 34.51 31.54 23.03
N ASN A 739 33.92 32.13 21.98
CA ASN A 739 34.64 32.83 20.90
C ASN A 739 34.65 34.37 21.06
N GLU A 740 34.03 34.88 22.13
CA GLU A 740 34.23 36.24 22.67
C GLU A 740 35.06 36.16 23.96
#